data_AF-A0A119A5K8-F1
#
_entry.id   AF-A0A119A5K8-F1
#
_cell.length_a   1.000
_cell.length_b   1.000
_cell.length_c   1.000
_cell.angle_alpha   90.00
_cell.angle_beta   90.00
_cell.angle_gamma   90.00
#
_symmetry.space_group_name_H-M   'P 1'
#
loop_
_entity.id
_entity.type
_entity.pdbx_description
1 polymer ?
#
loop_
_entity_poly.entity_id
_entity_poly.type
_entity_poly.pdbx_seq_one_letter_code
_entity_poly.pdbx_strand_id
1 'polypeptide(L)'
;MGYSRMLNLKTHHGLRDRGYGRASGTLAISLLASLCALPQQALADDERGRLHNPASWRSTEFQSNWGLHAIGADYAYARGLSGIGVNLGMLDTGTDLRHPQFQGADHKGLILAEPGCHSEQNLSVTDGCFFTRGDLEQVIWNDVPAEDILDFEESVAYGLVDAEELQHFLENVGVRADSHGTHVAGTLLANRDGEGVHGVAWGSQLHAMRHSTHAYFSPAPIELEPRSLTLSAISDAHAQLQQQQVRVVNHSWGLDERLWSVAQLDLSLQGAPGQLGNALGNASRQFGLLQVWAAGNTPDSANLSPESAPFADTLPTLPRLHPELEPYWLSVVNVNQHLTLSDRSMRCGYSQNWCLAAPGTDINSTVVTTQIEAETTEDMHGETSGFKIIADRPTFTYQQLSGTSMAAPHVTGGLALLMERFPYLDNAQIRDVLLTTARDIGAPGVDDIYGWGLMDLKKAIEGPGQLRVDTHVAMNAHAGGVKVWQGLAWDDWRNDISGPGHLSKSGPGWLRLSGDNTFAGATLYEGTLELQGVQRLTNAIQVNGGRLLINGTLFDTALNVNSGMAHIAGQQLGAYTRVGPTGFLGGDGELSHTQVLGTLAPGSADTALTVNGDYAQGRESIFMFKPGLQPAQPALKVTGTALLHGGTLHLIPQAEVITLGQRYAVLEADAGVYGQFTSVDHRAISPFLRIDQTHDSHALGLEVSRGVPLLSAANTSNQRATANAADRLAVSHPLAQRLTALFPADAPHALDQLSGQLHASTTSVLIESSRVMRNAALEHASNLHHPAQHESPPSRQAVWVQSLHNNGRIDGNGNAQGAQYTLTGVLLGADHDFEQGTRLGVMMASGQGDVKTGASGKATLDAYQVGLYAGHTWDAFGLYGGLAYAHHTVQSKRRVTFTGLNETLSSDAKNHTQQAFIEGRYRWQSGIWDIQPYLQLAHVRLQRETFNEQGGHGALKVRSPHSAVNLATGGVRFTFDMGKTSSGPAWLSLTAGAAYTRASGGLRPVSDVAWQDSTTMHISGAPVNQASTQLDIGAVARLTRDSAFKVSMNHQRGDRAREHGITAHYSFAF
;
A
#
# COMPACT_ATOMS: atom_id res chain seq x y z
N MET A 1 11.82 3.72 -51.76
CA MET A 1 12.63 2.84 -52.63
C MET A 1 13.61 2.11 -51.72
N GLY A 2 13.69 0.79 -51.54
CA GLY A 2 13.10 -0.41 -52.10
C GLY A 2 13.91 -1.60 -51.52
N TYR A 3 13.34 -2.81 -51.54
CA TYR A 3 13.97 -4.13 -51.26
C TYR A 3 14.13 -4.56 -49.79
N SER A 4 13.29 -5.47 -49.25
CA SER A 4 13.22 -6.96 -49.42
C SER A 4 14.31 -7.70 -48.64
N ARG A 5 14.01 -8.40 -47.52
CA ARG A 5 13.28 -9.68 -47.27
C ARG A 5 14.20 -10.92 -47.24
N MET A 6 14.24 -11.60 -46.10
CA MET A 6 14.22 -13.07 -45.85
C MET A 6 14.12 -13.28 -44.32
N LEU A 7 13.39 -14.22 -43.70
CA LEU A 7 12.35 -15.17 -44.09
C LEU A 7 11.71 -15.69 -42.77
N ASN A 8 10.37 -15.75 -42.70
CA ASN A 8 9.51 -16.83 -42.15
C ASN A 8 9.73 -17.39 -40.71
N LEU A 9 8.70 -17.68 -39.90
CA LEU A 9 7.49 -18.45 -40.24
C LEU A 9 6.46 -18.44 -39.07
N LYS A 10 5.17 -18.63 -39.45
CA LYS A 10 3.97 -19.05 -38.68
C LYS A 10 3.11 -17.96 -38.02
N THR A 11 1.79 -17.86 -38.19
CA THR A 11 0.80 -18.52 -39.07
C THR A 11 -0.52 -17.74 -38.99
N HIS A 12 -1.13 -17.48 -40.16
CA HIS A 12 -2.57 -17.39 -40.48
C HIS A 12 -3.55 -16.54 -39.64
N HIS A 13 -4.02 -15.41 -40.23
CA HIS A 13 -5.35 -15.21 -40.88
C HIS A 13 -6.48 -15.00 -39.86
N GLY A 14 -7.06 -13.81 -39.70
CA GLY A 14 -7.63 -12.92 -40.72
C GLY A 14 -9.14 -13.22 -40.80
N LEU A 15 -10.10 -12.29 -40.80
CA LEU A 15 -10.17 -10.98 -41.41
C LEU A 15 -11.52 -10.30 -41.03
N ARG A 16 -11.50 -8.96 -41.05
CA ARG A 16 -12.48 -8.00 -41.60
C ARG A 16 -13.99 -8.19 -41.35
N ASP A 17 -14.54 -7.23 -40.61
CA ASP A 17 -15.17 -5.99 -41.08
C ASP A 17 -16.17 -6.00 -42.27
N ARG A 18 -17.29 -5.30 -42.00
CA ARG A 18 -18.40 -4.75 -42.83
C ARG A 18 -19.63 -5.60 -43.17
N GLY A 19 -20.80 -5.05 -42.79
CA GLY A 19 -22.11 -5.37 -43.38
C GLY A 19 -23.20 -4.36 -42.98
N TYR A 20 -23.73 -3.63 -43.96
CA TYR A 20 -24.89 -2.72 -43.90
C TYR A 20 -26.24 -3.46 -43.80
N GLY A 21 -27.24 -2.84 -43.18
CA GLY A 21 -28.57 -2.70 -43.83
C GLY A 21 -29.83 -3.24 -43.16
N ARG A 22 -30.79 -2.30 -43.01
CA ARG A 22 -32.26 -2.39 -43.13
C ARG A 22 -33.14 -2.68 -41.90
N ALA A 23 -34.00 -1.68 -41.68
CA ALA A 23 -35.19 -1.67 -40.84
C ALA A 23 -36.41 -2.31 -41.52
N SER A 24 -37.35 -2.80 -40.68
CA SER A 24 -38.80 -3.04 -40.81
C SER A 24 -39.11 -4.26 -39.94
N GLY A 25 -40.01 -4.31 -38.95
CA GLY A 25 -41.03 -3.42 -38.45
C GLY A 25 -42.06 -4.31 -37.75
N THR A 26 -42.22 -4.20 -36.43
CA THR A 26 -43.44 -4.63 -35.73
C THR A 26 -43.56 -3.83 -34.44
N LEU A 27 -44.44 -2.83 -34.47
CA LEU A 27 -44.77 -1.94 -33.36
C LEU A 27 -46.29 -2.04 -33.21
N ALA A 28 -46.75 -2.82 -32.23
CA ALA A 28 -48.09 -2.78 -31.65
C ALA A 28 -48.17 -3.88 -30.59
N ILE A 29 -48.13 -3.51 -29.30
CA ILE A 29 -48.78 -4.15 -28.13
C ILE A 29 -48.29 -3.51 -26.80
N SER A 30 -47.21 -2.73 -26.78
CA SER A 30 -46.63 -2.19 -25.53
C SER A 30 -47.19 -0.83 -25.05
N LEU A 31 -48.16 -0.23 -25.74
CA LEU A 31 -48.66 1.13 -25.44
C LEU A 31 -49.98 1.19 -24.64
N LEU A 32 -50.53 0.05 -24.23
CA LEU A 32 -51.74 -0.03 -23.39
C LEU A 32 -51.48 -0.56 -21.96
N ALA A 33 -50.27 -1.03 -21.66
CA ALA A 33 -49.90 -1.51 -20.32
C ALA A 33 -49.18 -0.45 -19.44
N SER A 34 -48.79 0.68 -20.03
CA SER A 34 -48.00 1.75 -19.38
C SER A 34 -48.84 2.82 -18.68
N LEU A 35 -50.17 2.72 -18.71
CA LEU A 35 -51.10 3.70 -18.13
C LEU A 35 -51.79 3.24 -16.84
N CYS A 36 -51.54 2.02 -16.37
CA CYS A 36 -52.11 1.48 -15.11
C CYS A 36 -51.08 1.02 -14.06
N ALA A 37 -49.77 1.21 -14.30
CA ALA A 37 -48.69 0.81 -13.36
C ALA A 37 -47.94 1.99 -12.72
N LEU A 38 -48.43 3.22 -12.90
CA LEU A 38 -47.78 4.44 -12.45
C LEU A 38 -47.94 4.83 -10.95
N PRO A 39 -48.81 4.23 -10.11
CA PRO A 39 -48.79 4.55 -8.68
C PRO A 39 -47.72 3.79 -7.88
N GLN A 40 -47.49 2.50 -8.19
CA GLN A 40 -46.69 1.61 -7.33
C GLN A 40 -45.17 1.80 -7.45
N GLN A 41 -44.65 2.13 -8.65
CA GLN A 41 -43.22 2.42 -8.81
C GLN A 41 -42.82 3.78 -8.22
N ALA A 42 -43.73 4.76 -8.21
CA ALA A 42 -43.47 6.08 -7.63
C ALA A 42 -43.48 6.06 -6.08
N LEU A 43 -44.37 5.28 -5.47
CA LEU A 43 -44.41 5.08 -4.00
C LEU A 43 -43.18 4.30 -3.50
N ALA A 44 -42.74 3.28 -4.24
CA ALA A 44 -41.54 2.50 -3.90
C ALA A 44 -40.22 3.29 -4.03
N ASP A 45 -40.17 4.34 -4.86
CA ASP A 45 -39.01 5.22 -5.00
C ASP A 45 -38.94 6.31 -3.89
N ASP A 46 -40.06 6.67 -3.28
CA ASP A 46 -40.13 7.63 -2.16
C ASP A 46 -39.70 6.98 -0.83
N GLU A 47 -40.02 5.70 -0.61
CA GLU A 47 -39.69 4.99 0.64
C GLU A 47 -38.22 4.54 0.76
N ARG A 48 -37.53 4.34 -0.36
CA ARG A 48 -36.14 3.86 -0.37
C ARG A 48 -35.13 4.87 0.17
N GLY A 49 -35.51 6.14 0.23
CA GLY A 49 -34.62 7.23 0.60
C GLY A 49 -33.38 7.34 -0.28
N ARG A 50 -32.55 8.35 -0.01
CA ARG A 50 -31.23 8.53 -0.65
C ARG A 50 -30.18 8.73 0.43
N LEU A 51 -29.11 7.96 0.35
CA LEU A 51 -27.96 8.10 1.24
C LEU A 51 -27.40 9.52 1.21
N HIS A 52 -26.92 9.98 2.35
CA HIS A 52 -26.41 11.33 2.59
C HIS A 52 -27.42 12.47 2.39
N ASN A 53 -28.71 12.18 2.20
CA ASN A 53 -29.78 13.17 2.09
C ASN A 53 -30.92 12.87 3.08
N PRO A 54 -30.85 13.38 4.32
CA PRO A 54 -31.89 13.16 5.35
C PRO A 54 -33.30 13.51 4.88
N ALA A 55 -33.46 14.60 4.13
CA ALA A 55 -34.78 15.04 3.65
C ALA A 55 -35.48 14.00 2.76
N SER A 56 -34.72 13.15 2.06
CA SER A 56 -35.28 12.10 1.21
C SER A 56 -35.86 10.90 1.96
N TRP A 57 -35.67 10.84 3.29
CA TRP A 57 -36.22 9.77 4.14
C TRP A 57 -37.55 10.16 4.80
N ARG A 58 -38.04 11.38 4.55
CA ARG A 58 -39.25 11.94 5.17
C ARG A 58 -40.51 11.65 4.34
N SER A 59 -40.73 10.39 4.02
CA SER A 59 -41.90 9.91 3.30
C SER A 59 -43.20 10.14 4.07
N THR A 60 -44.35 9.82 3.44
CA THR A 60 -45.65 9.90 4.12
C THR A 60 -45.71 8.96 5.33
N GLU A 61 -45.18 7.74 5.19
CA GLU A 61 -45.07 6.77 6.28
C GLU A 61 -44.19 7.30 7.42
N PHE A 62 -43.05 7.94 7.13
CA PHE A 62 -42.20 8.59 8.15
C PHE A 62 -42.92 9.72 8.88
N GLN A 63 -43.74 10.51 8.17
CA GLN A 63 -44.46 11.64 8.77
C GLN A 63 -45.66 11.21 9.62
N SER A 64 -46.09 9.95 9.54
CA SER A 64 -47.17 9.41 10.37
C SER A 64 -46.83 9.39 11.87
N ASN A 65 -45.54 9.31 12.20
CA ASN A 65 -45.00 9.42 13.55
C ASN A 65 -44.02 10.61 13.61
N TRP A 66 -44.49 11.72 14.18
CA TRP A 66 -43.68 12.93 14.35
C TRP A 66 -42.39 12.70 15.17
N GLY A 67 -42.40 11.71 16.05
CA GLY A 67 -41.30 11.37 16.94
C GLY A 67 -40.02 10.99 16.19
N LEU A 68 -40.15 10.35 15.02
CA LEU A 68 -39.01 9.99 14.16
C LEU A 68 -38.19 11.22 13.74
N HIS A 69 -38.87 12.32 13.39
CA HIS A 69 -38.20 13.56 13.06
C HIS A 69 -37.59 14.22 14.29
N ALA A 70 -38.30 14.23 15.41
CA ALA A 70 -37.87 14.89 16.65
C ALA A 70 -36.56 14.31 17.20
N ILE A 71 -36.35 13.00 17.07
CA ILE A 71 -35.09 12.33 17.47
C ILE A 71 -34.02 12.32 16.38
N GLY A 72 -34.30 12.82 15.18
CA GLY A 72 -33.35 12.86 14.06
C GLY A 72 -33.10 11.52 13.36
N ALA A 73 -34.08 10.60 13.35
CA ALA A 73 -33.94 9.29 12.72
C ALA A 73 -33.60 9.36 11.21
N ASP A 74 -34.08 10.40 10.52
CA ASP A 74 -33.78 10.68 9.11
C ASP A 74 -32.27 10.85 8.83
N TYR A 75 -31.49 11.34 9.79
CA TYR A 75 -30.03 11.44 9.66
C TYR A 75 -29.34 10.08 9.79
N ALA A 76 -29.84 9.20 10.67
CA ALA A 76 -29.36 7.84 10.81
C ALA A 76 -29.67 7.01 9.55
N TYR A 77 -30.88 7.14 9.00
CA TYR A 77 -31.26 6.48 7.76
C TYR A 77 -30.45 6.98 6.56
N ALA A 78 -30.17 8.29 6.48
CA ALA A 78 -29.27 8.84 5.49
C ALA A 78 -27.81 8.36 5.64
N ARG A 79 -27.42 7.86 6.82
CA ARG A 79 -26.16 7.13 7.05
C ARG A 79 -26.25 5.63 6.69
N GLY A 80 -27.41 5.16 6.24
CA GLY A 80 -27.67 3.77 5.86
C GLY A 80 -27.91 2.84 7.04
N LEU A 81 -28.29 3.38 8.21
CA LEU A 81 -28.59 2.61 9.41
C LEU A 81 -30.08 2.25 9.42
N SER A 82 -30.44 1.06 9.90
CA SER A 82 -31.83 0.62 10.07
C SER A 82 -32.07 -0.22 11.32
N GLY A 83 -31.01 -0.57 12.05
CA GLY A 83 -31.02 -1.50 13.18
C GLY A 83 -30.72 -2.94 12.75
N ILE A 84 -30.27 -3.15 11.51
CA ILE A 84 -30.04 -4.48 10.96
C ILE A 84 -28.95 -5.22 11.74
N GLY A 85 -29.20 -6.50 12.01
CA GLY A 85 -28.27 -7.34 12.79
C GLY A 85 -28.29 -7.08 14.29
N VAL A 86 -29.22 -6.25 14.79
CA VAL A 86 -29.45 -6.03 16.22
C VAL A 86 -30.71 -6.75 16.67
N ASN A 87 -30.57 -7.54 17.74
CA ASN A 87 -31.67 -8.25 18.38
C ASN A 87 -32.14 -7.45 19.60
N LEU A 88 -33.43 -7.11 19.59
CA LEU A 88 -34.11 -6.30 20.61
C LEU A 88 -35.03 -7.21 21.42
N GLY A 89 -35.10 -6.95 22.73
CA GLY A 89 -36.07 -7.55 23.62
C GLY A 89 -37.15 -6.54 23.97
N MET A 90 -38.33 -7.02 24.28
CA MET A 90 -39.41 -6.18 24.79
C MET A 90 -40.23 -6.98 25.79
N LEU A 91 -40.47 -6.40 26.96
CA LEU A 91 -41.34 -6.96 27.98
C LEU A 91 -42.52 -6.00 28.16
N ASP A 92 -43.73 -6.46 27.85
CA ASP A 92 -44.96 -5.65 27.83
C ASP A 92 -46.21 -6.53 28.09
N THR A 93 -47.43 -6.06 27.81
CA THR A 93 -48.68 -6.83 27.91
C THR A 93 -48.89 -7.81 26.76
N GLY A 94 -47.90 -7.96 25.87
CA GLY A 94 -47.89 -8.91 24.77
C GLY A 94 -47.53 -8.23 23.46
N THR A 95 -47.43 -8.94 22.36
CA THR A 95 -47.26 -8.33 21.03
C THR A 95 -47.84 -9.25 20.00
N ASP A 96 -48.88 -8.81 19.29
CA ASP A 96 -49.46 -9.59 18.19
C ASP A 96 -48.58 -9.53 16.94
N LEU A 97 -47.61 -10.44 16.86
CA LEU A 97 -46.68 -10.56 15.73
C LEU A 97 -47.36 -10.98 14.41
N ARG A 98 -48.67 -11.27 14.41
CA ARG A 98 -49.45 -11.50 13.19
C ARG A 98 -49.78 -10.20 12.46
N HIS A 99 -49.59 -9.03 13.09
CA HIS A 99 -49.78 -7.73 12.43
C HIS A 99 -48.89 -7.64 11.17
N PRO A 100 -49.41 -7.17 10.00
CA PRO A 100 -48.66 -7.12 8.74
C PRO A 100 -47.31 -6.38 8.84
N GLN A 101 -47.26 -5.35 9.68
CA GLN A 101 -46.05 -4.55 9.97
C GLN A 101 -44.89 -5.32 10.62
N PHE A 102 -45.08 -6.57 11.04
CA PHE A 102 -44.02 -7.43 11.58
C PHE A 102 -43.70 -8.61 10.66
N GLN A 103 -44.20 -8.61 9.42
CA GLN A 103 -43.94 -9.71 8.49
C GLN A 103 -42.57 -9.57 7.81
N GLY A 104 -41.92 -10.69 7.53
CA GLY A 104 -40.67 -10.74 6.73
C GLY A 104 -39.37 -10.78 7.53
N ALA A 105 -39.37 -10.38 8.81
CA ALA A 105 -38.26 -10.58 9.74
C ALA A 105 -38.55 -11.69 10.77
N ASP A 106 -37.51 -12.34 11.31
CA ASP A 106 -37.62 -13.47 12.25
C ASP A 106 -37.90 -12.99 13.70
N HIS A 107 -39.02 -12.29 13.89
CA HIS A 107 -39.48 -11.91 15.25
C HIS A 107 -39.94 -13.15 16.02
N LYS A 108 -39.67 -13.19 17.32
CA LYS A 108 -39.96 -14.34 18.19
C LYS A 108 -40.73 -13.92 19.42
N GLY A 109 -41.82 -14.64 19.71
CA GLY A 109 -42.42 -14.66 21.04
C GLY A 109 -41.66 -15.61 21.94
N LEU A 110 -41.21 -15.13 23.09
CA LEU A 110 -40.62 -15.97 24.13
C LEU A 110 -41.74 -16.52 25.02
N ILE A 111 -41.52 -17.74 25.52
CA ILE A 111 -42.42 -18.36 26.50
C ILE A 111 -41.82 -18.09 27.88
N LEU A 112 -42.53 -17.38 28.75
CA LEU A 112 -42.10 -17.20 30.13
C LEU A 112 -42.99 -18.05 31.04
N ALA A 113 -42.39 -18.99 31.76
CA ALA A 113 -43.13 -19.95 32.56
C ALA A 113 -42.43 -20.29 33.88
N GLU A 114 -43.23 -20.57 34.91
CA GLU A 114 -42.74 -21.25 36.11
C GLU A 114 -42.42 -22.73 35.83
N PRO A 115 -41.51 -23.35 36.59
CA PRO A 115 -41.18 -24.77 36.41
C PRO A 115 -42.43 -25.66 36.49
N GLY A 116 -42.70 -26.42 35.42
CA GLY A 116 -43.86 -27.33 35.31
C GLY A 116 -45.14 -26.70 34.74
N CYS A 117 -45.09 -25.41 34.36
CA CYS A 117 -46.23 -24.69 33.79
C CYS A 117 -46.25 -24.78 32.27
N HIS A 118 -47.43 -25.04 31.70
CA HIS A 118 -47.58 -25.35 30.27
C HIS A 118 -48.83 -24.75 29.60
N SER A 119 -49.64 -23.96 30.31
CA SER A 119 -50.93 -23.46 29.80
C SER A 119 -51.27 -22.07 30.30
N GLU A 120 -51.85 -21.25 29.41
CA GLU A 120 -52.40 -19.91 29.71
C GLU A 120 -53.87 -19.94 30.18
N GLN A 121 -54.48 -21.14 30.24
CA GLN A 121 -55.93 -21.29 30.45
C GLN A 121 -56.33 -21.31 31.93
N ASN A 122 -55.47 -21.86 32.80
CA ASN A 122 -55.76 -21.98 34.23
C ASN A 122 -55.21 -20.75 34.97
N LEU A 123 -56.11 -19.87 35.38
CA LEU A 123 -55.81 -18.63 36.10
C LEU A 123 -56.04 -18.76 37.62
N SER A 124 -56.53 -19.92 38.09
CA SER A 124 -56.84 -20.18 39.50
C SER A 124 -55.67 -19.83 40.43
N VAL A 125 -55.99 -19.23 41.58
CA VAL A 125 -55.00 -18.85 42.61
C VAL A 125 -54.35 -20.07 43.27
N THR A 126 -55.08 -21.19 43.38
CA THR A 126 -54.61 -22.42 44.05
C THR A 126 -53.83 -23.36 43.14
N ASP A 127 -54.29 -23.55 41.90
CA ASP A 127 -53.76 -24.57 40.98
C ASP A 127 -53.18 -24.01 39.67
N GLY A 128 -53.37 -22.71 39.41
CA GLY A 128 -52.76 -21.99 38.29
C GLY A 128 -51.32 -21.57 38.59
N CYS A 129 -50.56 -21.28 37.54
CA CYS A 129 -49.18 -20.83 37.65
C CYS A 129 -48.80 -19.90 36.49
N PHE A 130 -47.69 -19.18 36.60
CA PHE A 130 -47.31 -18.20 35.59
C PHE A 130 -46.85 -18.89 34.31
N PHE A 131 -47.56 -18.65 33.21
CA PHE A 131 -47.19 -19.05 31.85
C PHE A 131 -47.69 -17.98 30.88
N THR A 132 -46.82 -17.50 30.02
CA THR A 132 -47.17 -16.49 29.01
C THR A 132 -46.45 -16.74 27.69
N ARG A 133 -47.08 -16.30 26.62
CA ARG A 133 -46.50 -16.20 25.28
C ARG A 133 -46.35 -14.73 24.88
N GLY A 134 -45.14 -14.34 24.50
CA GLY A 134 -44.87 -12.97 24.08
C GLY A 134 -45.38 -12.59 22.69
N ASP A 135 -45.67 -13.57 21.82
CA ASP A 135 -46.16 -13.35 20.45
C ASP A 135 -47.68 -13.14 20.35
N LEU A 136 -48.37 -13.07 21.49
CA LEU A 136 -49.80 -12.84 21.57
C LEU A 136 -50.12 -11.86 22.69
N GLU A 137 -51.15 -11.04 22.47
CA GLU A 137 -51.60 -10.08 23.46
C GLU A 137 -52.22 -10.72 24.70
N GLN A 138 -52.17 -9.98 25.80
CA GLN A 138 -52.96 -10.30 26.98
C GLN A 138 -54.45 -10.14 26.64
N VAL A 139 -55.18 -11.23 26.72
CA VAL A 139 -56.65 -11.22 26.76
C VAL A 139 -57.16 -10.94 28.17
N ILE A 140 -58.10 -10.00 28.25
CA ILE A 140 -58.80 -9.58 29.46
C ILE A 140 -60.29 -9.84 29.25
N TRP A 141 -60.92 -10.56 30.16
CA TRP A 141 -62.36 -10.81 30.15
C TRP A 141 -62.99 -10.16 31.38
N ASN A 142 -63.76 -9.10 31.14
CA ASN A 142 -64.62 -8.48 32.15
C ASN A 142 -66.03 -9.08 32.04
N ASP A 143 -66.26 -10.18 32.76
CA ASP A 143 -67.49 -10.96 32.76
C ASP A 143 -68.50 -10.39 33.77
N VAL A 144 -69.25 -9.37 33.32
CA VAL A 144 -70.26 -8.69 34.12
C VAL A 144 -71.66 -9.13 33.66
N PRO A 145 -72.44 -9.84 34.50
CA PRO A 145 -73.82 -10.20 34.19
C PRO A 145 -74.70 -8.98 33.89
N ALA A 146 -75.69 -9.15 33.01
CA ALA A 146 -76.57 -8.05 32.59
C ALA A 146 -77.41 -7.49 33.74
N GLU A 147 -77.72 -8.30 34.74
CA GLU A 147 -78.38 -7.91 35.99
C GLU A 147 -77.55 -6.99 36.86
N ASP A 148 -76.23 -7.19 36.92
CA ASP A 148 -75.32 -6.39 37.75
C ASP A 148 -75.00 -5.04 37.10
N ILE A 149 -75.06 -4.96 35.77
CA ILE A 149 -74.97 -3.69 35.01
C ILE A 149 -76.08 -2.71 35.43
N LEU A 150 -77.28 -3.22 35.75
CA LEU A 150 -78.41 -2.40 36.19
C LEU A 150 -78.19 -1.83 37.61
N ASP A 151 -77.53 -2.57 38.50
CA ASP A 151 -77.18 -2.12 39.85
C ASP A 151 -76.11 -1.00 39.85
N PHE A 152 -75.23 -1.00 38.84
CA PHE A 152 -74.26 0.07 38.60
C PHE A 152 -74.92 1.37 38.09
N GLU A 153 -75.92 1.28 37.21
CA GLU A 153 -76.72 2.44 36.79
C GLU A 153 -77.49 3.06 37.97
N GLU A 154 -77.98 2.23 38.90
CA GLU A 154 -78.58 2.69 40.16
C GLU A 154 -77.56 3.37 41.08
N SER A 155 -76.33 2.86 41.13
CA SER A 155 -75.23 3.44 41.90
C SER A 155 -74.79 4.83 41.38
N VAL A 156 -74.84 5.07 40.07
CA VAL A 156 -74.67 6.41 39.47
C VAL A 156 -75.85 7.32 39.85
N ALA A 157 -77.08 6.81 39.86
CA ALA A 157 -78.27 7.58 40.27
C ALA A 157 -78.24 7.99 41.76
N TYR A 158 -77.58 7.21 42.62
CA TYR A 158 -77.32 7.55 44.03
C TYR A 158 -76.02 8.33 44.27
N GLY A 159 -75.23 8.62 43.22
CA GLY A 159 -73.97 9.37 43.31
C GLY A 159 -72.83 8.61 43.98
N LEU A 160 -72.87 7.27 43.93
CA LEU A 160 -71.84 6.38 44.49
C LEU A 160 -70.72 6.05 43.49
N VAL A 161 -70.98 6.20 42.19
CA VAL A 161 -70.03 5.99 41.08
C VAL A 161 -70.19 7.14 40.08
N ASP A 162 -69.11 7.62 39.48
CA ASP A 162 -69.18 8.66 38.45
C ASP A 162 -69.75 8.11 37.12
N ALA A 163 -70.49 8.94 36.39
CA ALA A 163 -71.07 8.54 35.11
C ALA A 163 -69.99 8.23 34.07
N GLU A 164 -68.83 8.91 34.14
CA GLU A 164 -67.69 8.69 33.27
C GLU A 164 -66.94 7.38 33.63
N GLU A 165 -66.81 7.08 34.92
CA GLU A 165 -66.27 5.80 35.41
C GLU A 165 -67.16 4.61 35.00
N LEU A 166 -68.48 4.76 35.11
CA LEU A 166 -69.42 3.74 34.66
C LEU A 166 -69.33 3.54 33.14
N GLN A 167 -69.28 4.62 32.38
CA GLN A 167 -69.18 4.52 30.93
C GLN A 167 -67.86 3.85 30.51
N HIS A 168 -66.74 4.20 31.15
CA HIS A 168 -65.46 3.54 30.93
C HIS A 168 -65.51 2.05 31.29
N PHE A 169 -66.17 1.69 32.40
CA PHE A 169 -66.36 0.29 32.79
C PHE A 169 -67.18 -0.47 31.75
N LEU A 170 -68.32 0.08 31.30
CA LEU A 170 -69.21 -0.54 30.32
C LEU A 170 -68.56 -0.70 28.94
N GLU A 171 -67.73 0.25 28.51
CA GLU A 171 -66.95 0.17 27.28
C GLU A 171 -65.91 -0.97 27.30
N ASN A 172 -65.54 -1.44 28.49
CA ASN A 172 -64.58 -2.51 28.71
C ASN A 172 -65.23 -3.86 29.07
N VAL A 173 -66.56 -3.98 29.13
CA VAL A 173 -67.26 -5.25 29.41
C VAL A 173 -67.07 -6.23 28.24
N GLY A 174 -66.85 -7.51 28.57
CA GLY A 174 -66.63 -8.58 27.61
C GLY A 174 -65.15 -8.95 27.44
N VAL A 175 -64.85 -9.68 26.36
CA VAL A 175 -63.50 -10.21 26.08
C VAL A 175 -62.76 -9.28 25.12
N ARG A 176 -61.59 -8.80 25.51
CA ARG A 176 -60.74 -7.91 24.70
C ARG A 176 -59.27 -8.34 24.75
N ALA A 177 -58.52 -8.02 23.69
CA ALA A 177 -57.06 -8.02 23.77
C ALA A 177 -56.56 -6.64 24.19
N ASP A 178 -55.52 -6.61 25.00
CA ASP A 178 -54.75 -5.40 25.24
C ASP A 178 -53.83 -5.14 24.06
N SER A 179 -53.95 -3.99 23.40
CA SER A 179 -53.16 -3.64 22.21
C SER A 179 -51.89 -2.84 22.54
N HIS A 180 -51.65 -2.56 23.82
CA HIS A 180 -50.58 -1.69 24.28
C HIS A 180 -49.20 -2.16 23.79
N GLY A 181 -48.87 -3.44 23.96
CA GLY A 181 -47.57 -3.95 23.53
C GLY A 181 -47.42 -4.04 22.00
N THR A 182 -48.47 -4.36 21.22
CA THR A 182 -48.42 -4.19 19.75
C THR A 182 -48.08 -2.74 19.36
N HIS A 183 -48.61 -1.73 20.07
CA HIS A 183 -48.32 -0.32 19.78
C HIS A 183 -46.87 0.06 20.06
N VAL A 184 -46.34 -0.37 21.19
CA VAL A 184 -44.94 -0.17 21.57
C VAL A 184 -44.01 -0.87 20.58
N ALA A 185 -44.31 -2.10 20.17
CA ALA A 185 -43.54 -2.85 19.18
C ALA A 185 -43.54 -2.16 17.80
N GLY A 186 -44.67 -1.60 17.37
CA GLY A 186 -44.74 -0.84 16.12
C GLY A 186 -43.89 0.43 16.14
N THR A 187 -43.89 1.14 17.27
CA THR A 187 -43.07 2.35 17.46
C THR A 187 -41.58 2.00 17.40
N LEU A 188 -41.23 0.83 17.93
CA LEU A 188 -39.87 0.33 17.97
C LEU A 188 -39.38 -0.07 16.57
N LEU A 189 -40.14 -0.89 15.84
CA LEU A 189 -39.63 -1.59 14.66
C LEU A 189 -40.67 -2.03 13.61
N ALA A 190 -41.86 -1.41 13.54
CA ALA A 190 -42.76 -1.64 12.40
C ALA A 190 -42.01 -1.49 11.06
N ASN A 191 -42.34 -2.35 10.10
CA ASN A 191 -41.71 -2.35 8.78
C ASN A 191 -41.77 -0.97 8.13
N ARG A 192 -40.75 -0.67 7.32
CA ARG A 192 -40.76 0.47 6.41
C ARG A 192 -41.15 -0.02 5.02
N ASP A 193 -42.45 -0.09 4.75
CA ASP A 193 -43.01 -0.67 3.53
C ASP A 193 -43.92 0.28 2.74
N GLY A 194 -44.13 1.48 3.26
CA GLY A 194 -44.93 2.54 2.65
C GLY A 194 -46.40 2.51 3.05
N GLU A 195 -46.80 1.64 3.98
CA GLU A 195 -48.17 1.51 4.47
C GLU A 195 -48.25 1.93 5.94
N GLY A 196 -49.17 2.83 6.31
CA GLY A 196 -49.41 3.17 7.71
C GLY A 196 -48.24 3.89 8.41
N VAL A 197 -47.46 3.16 9.19
CA VAL A 197 -46.40 3.65 10.09
C VAL A 197 -45.17 2.74 10.01
N HIS A 198 -43.99 3.28 10.34
CA HIS A 198 -42.79 2.46 10.53
C HIS A 198 -42.10 2.79 11.87
N GLY A 199 -41.38 1.82 12.41
CA GLY A 199 -40.64 1.95 13.66
C GLY A 199 -39.28 2.63 13.48
N VAL A 200 -38.65 3.00 14.59
CA VAL A 200 -37.32 3.61 14.60
C VAL A 200 -36.25 2.68 14.02
N ALA A 201 -36.28 1.39 14.40
CA ALA A 201 -35.32 0.37 14.02
C ALA A 201 -35.99 -0.76 13.23
N TRP A 202 -36.66 -0.41 12.14
CA TRP A 202 -37.40 -1.32 11.26
C TRP A 202 -36.56 -2.48 10.66
N GLY A 203 -35.23 -2.42 10.73
CA GLY A 203 -34.33 -3.51 10.31
C GLY A 203 -33.98 -4.52 11.41
N SER A 204 -34.37 -4.27 12.66
CA SER A 204 -34.05 -5.11 13.83
C SER A 204 -34.97 -6.32 13.98
N GLN A 205 -34.55 -7.29 14.80
CA GLN A 205 -35.39 -8.44 15.19
C GLN A 205 -35.93 -8.26 16.61
N LEU A 206 -37.17 -8.69 16.84
CA LEU A 206 -37.87 -8.54 18.13
C LEU A 206 -37.96 -9.88 18.85
N HIS A 207 -37.67 -9.85 20.15
CA HIS A 207 -37.92 -10.93 21.09
C HIS A 207 -38.95 -10.44 22.11
N ALA A 208 -40.22 -10.68 21.79
CA ALA A 208 -41.35 -10.23 22.58
C ALA A 208 -41.55 -11.14 23.79
N MET A 209 -41.80 -10.54 24.95
CA MET A 209 -42.09 -11.18 26.22
C MET A 209 -43.32 -10.52 26.83
N ARG A 210 -44.09 -11.29 27.59
CA ARG A 210 -45.29 -10.79 28.26
C ARG A 210 -45.15 -10.85 29.77
N HIS A 211 -45.43 -9.75 30.48
CA HIS A 211 -45.22 -9.66 31.93
C HIS A 211 -46.40 -10.13 32.79
N SER A 212 -47.58 -10.36 32.18
CA SER A 212 -48.82 -10.76 32.84
C SER A 212 -49.51 -11.93 32.12
N THR A 213 -50.19 -12.78 32.87
CA THR A 213 -51.12 -13.78 32.30
C THR A 213 -52.40 -13.11 31.81
N HIS A 214 -53.27 -13.86 31.14
CA HIS A 214 -54.66 -13.42 30.93
C HIS A 214 -55.35 -13.07 32.25
N ALA A 215 -56.38 -12.23 32.17
CA ALA A 215 -57.16 -11.76 33.32
C ALA A 215 -58.64 -12.06 33.15
N TYR A 216 -59.31 -12.48 34.23
CA TYR A 216 -60.75 -12.71 34.27
C TYR A 216 -61.34 -11.99 35.49
N PHE A 217 -62.19 -11.00 35.24
CA PHE A 217 -62.85 -10.18 36.24
C PHE A 217 -64.35 -10.47 36.21
N SER A 218 -64.94 -10.81 37.35
CA SER A 218 -66.38 -11.04 37.50
C SER A 218 -66.84 -10.54 38.86
N PRO A 219 -68.06 -9.96 38.99
CA PRO A 219 -68.60 -9.61 40.29
C PRO A 219 -68.72 -10.87 41.16
N ALA A 220 -68.21 -10.78 42.39
CA ALA A 220 -68.05 -11.82 43.40
C ALA A 220 -68.84 -13.14 43.21
N PRO A 221 -68.22 -14.32 43.46
CA PRO A 221 -67.15 -14.48 44.46
C PRO A 221 -65.74 -14.72 43.91
N ILE A 222 -65.53 -14.74 42.59
CA ILE A 222 -64.25 -15.15 41.99
C ILE A 222 -63.67 -14.05 41.09
N GLU A 223 -62.65 -13.37 41.60
CA GLU A 223 -61.77 -12.50 40.82
C GLU A 223 -60.46 -13.24 40.56
N LEU A 224 -60.14 -13.49 39.28
CA LEU A 224 -58.89 -14.14 38.88
C LEU A 224 -57.95 -13.08 38.31
N GLU A 225 -57.30 -12.39 39.24
CA GLU A 225 -56.28 -11.39 38.96
C GLU A 225 -55.17 -11.96 38.07
N PRO A 226 -54.65 -11.18 37.11
CA PRO A 226 -53.54 -11.63 36.28
C PRO A 226 -52.31 -11.88 37.15
N ARG A 227 -51.70 -13.04 36.98
CA ARG A 227 -50.43 -13.35 37.66
C ARG A 227 -49.33 -12.52 37.03
N SER A 228 -48.61 -11.81 37.90
CA SER A 228 -47.42 -11.03 37.52
C SER A 228 -46.18 -11.92 37.39
N LEU A 229 -45.20 -11.40 36.67
CA LEU A 229 -43.89 -12.01 36.43
C LEU A 229 -43.21 -12.48 37.74
N THR A 230 -42.74 -13.73 37.77
CA THR A 230 -42.06 -14.31 38.94
C THR A 230 -40.54 -14.36 38.77
N LEU A 231 -39.80 -14.48 39.90
CA LEU A 231 -38.33 -14.50 39.87
C LEU A 231 -37.77 -15.64 39.02
N SER A 232 -38.42 -16.82 39.02
CA SER A 232 -38.02 -17.95 38.17
C SER A 232 -38.27 -17.67 36.68
N ALA A 233 -39.40 -17.04 36.35
CA ALA A 233 -39.71 -16.67 34.97
C ALA A 233 -38.73 -15.60 34.43
N ILE A 234 -38.31 -14.64 35.26
CA ILE A 234 -37.27 -13.66 34.93
C ILE A 234 -35.93 -14.34 34.62
N SER A 235 -35.52 -15.29 35.47
CA SER A 235 -34.26 -16.01 35.27
C SER A 235 -34.27 -16.79 33.95
N ASP A 236 -35.39 -17.41 33.60
CA ASP A 236 -35.53 -18.14 32.33
C ASP A 236 -35.59 -17.19 31.13
N ALA A 237 -36.31 -16.07 31.24
CA ALA A 237 -36.36 -15.02 30.24
C ALA A 237 -34.96 -14.53 29.87
N HIS A 238 -34.12 -14.25 30.87
CA HIS A 238 -32.74 -13.81 30.64
C HIS A 238 -31.89 -14.86 29.92
N ALA A 239 -32.05 -16.14 30.26
CA ALA A 239 -31.36 -17.22 29.56
C ALA A 239 -31.78 -17.30 28.08
N GLN A 240 -33.07 -17.13 27.79
CA GLN A 240 -33.59 -17.09 26.43
C GLN A 240 -33.07 -15.86 25.66
N LEU A 241 -33.13 -14.66 26.25
CA LEU A 241 -32.62 -13.43 25.64
C LEU A 241 -31.12 -13.52 25.32
N GLN A 242 -30.33 -14.14 26.22
CA GLN A 242 -28.91 -14.38 25.99
C GLN A 242 -28.66 -15.32 24.81
N GLN A 243 -29.43 -16.42 24.70
CA GLN A 243 -29.32 -17.35 23.57
C GLN A 243 -29.62 -16.66 22.23
N GLN A 244 -30.51 -15.69 22.26
CA GLN A 244 -30.85 -14.87 21.09
C GLN A 244 -29.94 -13.64 20.93
N GLN A 245 -28.89 -13.48 21.76
CA GLN A 245 -27.95 -12.36 21.69
C GLN A 245 -28.62 -10.98 21.75
N VAL A 246 -29.72 -10.86 22.52
CA VAL A 246 -30.40 -9.58 22.72
C VAL A 246 -29.47 -8.62 23.46
N ARG A 247 -29.39 -7.38 22.99
CA ARG A 247 -28.50 -6.35 23.56
C ARG A 247 -29.24 -5.33 24.42
N VAL A 248 -30.51 -5.07 24.13
CA VAL A 248 -31.33 -4.08 24.83
C VAL A 248 -32.76 -4.60 24.99
N VAL A 249 -33.39 -4.31 26.13
CA VAL A 249 -34.80 -4.63 26.40
C VAL A 249 -35.57 -3.35 26.69
N ASN A 250 -36.71 -3.21 26.00
CA ASN A 250 -37.68 -2.17 26.28
C ASN A 250 -38.66 -2.61 27.37
N HIS A 251 -38.82 -1.78 28.39
CA HIS A 251 -39.78 -1.92 29.48
C HIS A 251 -40.77 -0.75 29.44
N SER A 252 -41.89 -0.95 28.76
CA SER A 252 -42.99 0.03 28.65
C SER A 252 -44.13 -0.26 29.63
N TRP A 253 -43.79 -0.86 30.78
CA TRP A 253 -44.68 -1.11 31.92
C TRP A 253 -44.07 -0.54 33.21
N GLY A 254 -44.88 -0.39 34.25
CA GLY A 254 -44.48 0.15 35.55
C GLY A 254 -45.33 -0.40 36.70
N LEU A 255 -45.16 0.20 37.88
CA LEU A 255 -45.89 -0.11 39.11
C LEU A 255 -46.95 0.95 39.44
N ASP A 256 -47.05 1.99 38.60
CA ASP A 256 -47.96 3.13 38.73
C ASP A 256 -47.80 3.91 40.06
N GLU A 257 -46.58 3.89 40.63
CA GLU A 257 -46.27 4.55 41.90
C GLU A 257 -46.08 6.06 41.73
N ARG A 258 -46.90 6.87 42.41
CA ARG A 258 -46.76 8.34 42.43
C ARG A 258 -45.83 8.77 43.56
N LEU A 259 -44.55 8.92 43.24
CA LEU A 259 -43.50 9.26 44.20
C LEU A 259 -43.25 10.77 44.23
N TRP A 260 -43.50 11.40 45.39
CA TRP A 260 -43.39 12.85 45.57
C TRP A 260 -42.22 13.27 46.45
N SER A 261 -41.62 12.31 47.16
CA SER A 261 -40.53 12.54 48.09
C SER A 261 -39.50 11.41 48.02
N VAL A 262 -38.25 11.76 48.34
CA VAL A 262 -37.17 10.78 48.43
C VAL A 262 -37.45 9.67 49.45
N ALA A 263 -38.18 9.97 50.53
CA ALA A 263 -38.53 8.99 51.55
C ALA A 263 -39.51 7.92 51.03
N GLN A 264 -40.46 8.31 50.18
CA GLN A 264 -41.37 7.36 49.52
C GLN A 264 -40.61 6.47 48.54
N LEU A 265 -39.74 7.07 47.73
CA LEU A 265 -38.91 6.35 46.77
C LEU A 265 -37.97 5.36 47.48
N ASP A 266 -37.26 5.80 48.53
CA ASP A 266 -36.35 4.94 49.28
C ASP A 266 -37.10 3.80 50.00
N LEU A 267 -38.36 4.01 50.41
CA LEU A 267 -39.21 2.95 50.98
C LEU A 267 -39.62 1.92 49.92
N SER A 268 -40.02 2.37 48.73
CA SER A 268 -40.41 1.46 47.64
C SER A 268 -39.22 0.65 47.11
N LEU A 269 -38.05 1.30 46.95
CA LEU A 269 -36.80 0.64 46.56
C LEU A 269 -36.34 -0.45 47.55
N GLN A 270 -36.69 -0.34 48.83
CA GLN A 270 -36.37 -1.36 49.83
C GLN A 270 -37.41 -2.50 49.90
N GLY A 271 -38.58 -2.30 49.29
CA GLY A 271 -39.68 -3.26 49.26
C GLY A 271 -39.55 -4.33 48.18
N ALA A 272 -40.66 -5.04 47.95
CA ALA A 272 -40.77 -6.03 46.87
C ALA A 272 -40.47 -5.46 45.47
N PRO A 273 -40.88 -4.21 45.12
CA PRO A 273 -40.48 -3.55 43.87
C PRO A 273 -38.97 -3.53 43.60
N GLY A 274 -38.16 -3.14 44.57
CA GLY A 274 -36.71 -3.11 44.43
C GLY A 274 -36.08 -4.50 44.31
N GLN A 275 -36.66 -5.51 44.96
CA GLN A 275 -36.20 -6.91 44.82
C GLN A 275 -36.45 -7.44 43.41
N LEU A 276 -37.62 -7.13 42.82
CA LEU A 276 -37.95 -7.44 41.43
C LEU A 276 -36.97 -6.76 40.47
N GLY A 277 -36.74 -5.46 40.65
CA GLY A 277 -35.78 -4.69 39.86
C GLY A 277 -34.36 -5.28 39.93
N ASN A 278 -33.89 -5.66 41.12
CA ASN A 278 -32.56 -6.26 41.30
C ASN A 278 -32.44 -7.62 40.58
N ALA A 279 -33.53 -8.40 40.51
CA ALA A 279 -33.56 -9.63 39.74
C ALA A 279 -33.42 -9.37 38.23
N LEU A 280 -34.07 -8.33 37.70
CA LEU A 280 -33.90 -7.85 36.32
C LEU A 280 -32.48 -7.33 36.07
N GLY A 281 -31.88 -6.62 37.03
CA GLY A 281 -30.52 -6.10 36.96
C GLY A 281 -29.41 -7.16 36.98
N ASN A 282 -29.68 -8.39 37.43
CA ASN A 282 -28.70 -9.48 37.41
C ASN A 282 -28.19 -9.79 35.99
N ALA A 283 -29.09 -9.85 35.00
CA ALA A 283 -28.70 -10.12 33.61
C ALA A 283 -27.92 -8.96 32.99
N SER A 284 -28.26 -7.73 33.35
CA SER A 284 -27.51 -6.54 32.93
C SER A 284 -26.05 -6.60 33.38
N ARG A 285 -25.79 -7.01 34.63
CA ARG A 285 -24.43 -7.20 35.17
C ARG A 285 -23.69 -8.38 34.53
N GLN A 286 -24.40 -9.47 34.27
CA GLN A 286 -23.78 -10.71 33.80
C GLN A 286 -23.48 -10.69 32.30
N PHE A 287 -24.37 -10.12 31.50
CA PHE A 287 -24.34 -10.20 30.03
C PHE A 287 -24.22 -8.83 29.35
N GLY A 288 -24.21 -7.74 30.12
CA GLY A 288 -24.18 -6.37 29.59
C GLY A 288 -25.51 -5.92 29.00
N LEU A 289 -26.62 -6.58 29.32
CA LEU A 289 -27.96 -6.29 28.78
C LEU A 289 -28.45 -4.90 29.21
N LEU A 290 -28.72 -4.02 28.25
CA LEU A 290 -29.20 -2.65 28.51
C LEU A 290 -30.72 -2.64 28.72
N GLN A 291 -31.19 -2.00 29.79
CA GLN A 291 -32.61 -1.92 30.14
C GLN A 291 -33.12 -0.49 29.94
N VAL A 292 -34.18 -0.32 29.15
CA VAL A 292 -34.80 0.97 28.86
C VAL A 292 -36.19 1.00 29.49
N TRP A 293 -36.37 1.86 30.48
CA TRP A 293 -37.58 1.95 31.29
C TRP A 293 -38.38 3.20 30.98
N ALA A 294 -39.67 3.03 30.73
CA ALA A 294 -40.64 4.11 30.85
C ALA A 294 -40.58 4.72 32.27
N ALA A 295 -40.55 6.04 32.38
CA ALA A 295 -40.47 6.73 33.67
C ALA A 295 -41.76 6.62 34.50
N GLY A 296 -42.91 6.36 33.86
CA GLY A 296 -44.23 6.26 34.48
C GLY A 296 -45.17 7.39 34.05
N ASN A 297 -46.47 7.19 34.23
CA ASN A 297 -47.52 8.12 33.76
C ASN A 297 -48.41 8.63 34.91
N THR A 298 -49.15 9.72 34.68
CA THR A 298 -50.17 10.25 35.59
C THR A 298 -51.56 10.22 34.94
N PRO A 299 -52.20 9.03 34.80
CA PRO A 299 -53.42 8.86 34.00
C PRO A 299 -54.65 9.59 34.55
N ASP A 300 -54.80 9.67 35.88
CA ASP A 300 -55.99 10.24 36.54
C ASP A 300 -55.90 11.74 36.84
N SER A 301 -54.75 12.36 36.55
CA SER A 301 -54.53 13.79 36.80
C SER A 301 -53.44 14.35 35.91
N ALA A 302 -53.76 15.37 35.12
CA ALA A 302 -52.76 16.14 34.39
C ALA A 302 -51.87 16.94 35.35
N ASN A 303 -50.55 16.87 35.14
CA ASN A 303 -49.57 17.67 35.84
C ASN A 303 -49.75 19.15 35.49
N LEU A 304 -49.74 20.01 36.50
CA LEU A 304 -49.89 21.46 36.32
C LEU A 304 -48.67 22.07 35.62
N SER A 305 -47.48 21.53 35.87
CA SER A 305 -46.23 21.89 35.21
C SER A 305 -45.23 20.73 35.23
N PRO A 306 -44.15 20.79 34.43
CA PRO A 306 -43.09 19.78 34.49
C PRO A 306 -42.47 19.61 35.88
N GLU A 307 -42.32 20.69 36.64
CA GLU A 307 -41.78 20.68 38.02
C GLU A 307 -42.73 20.02 39.02
N SER A 308 -44.04 20.07 38.75
CA SER A 308 -45.06 19.45 39.59
C SER A 308 -45.30 17.98 39.24
N ALA A 309 -44.57 17.40 38.29
CA ALA A 309 -44.70 15.99 37.97
C ALA A 309 -44.07 15.13 39.09
N PRO A 310 -44.65 13.95 39.41
CA PRO A 310 -44.02 13.01 40.33
C PRO A 310 -42.72 12.47 39.74
N PHE A 311 -41.83 11.98 40.61
CA PHE A 311 -40.58 11.35 40.19
C PHE A 311 -40.84 10.07 39.42
N ALA A 312 -39.88 9.69 38.59
CA ALA A 312 -39.88 8.41 37.91
C ALA A 312 -40.11 7.26 38.91
N ASP A 313 -40.83 6.26 38.44
CA ASP A 313 -41.22 5.07 39.18
C ASP A 313 -39.99 4.33 39.78
N THR A 314 -40.23 3.38 40.66
CA THR A 314 -39.20 2.67 41.43
C THR A 314 -38.24 1.88 40.55
N LEU A 315 -38.73 1.20 39.51
CA LEU A 315 -37.91 0.41 38.57
C LEU A 315 -36.94 1.25 37.71
N PRO A 316 -37.36 2.34 37.03
CA PRO A 316 -36.42 3.24 36.33
C PRO A 316 -35.38 3.89 37.26
N THR A 317 -35.68 4.00 38.56
CA THR A 317 -34.81 4.64 39.56
C THR A 317 -33.88 3.66 40.31
N LEU A 318 -33.93 2.37 39.97
CA LEU A 318 -33.18 1.31 40.65
C LEU A 318 -31.65 1.55 40.82
N PRO A 319 -30.93 2.19 39.86
CA PRO A 319 -29.50 2.48 40.05
C PRO A 319 -29.19 3.37 41.27
N ARG A 320 -30.19 4.06 41.84
CA ARG A 320 -30.05 4.76 43.12
C ARG A 320 -29.70 3.80 44.27
N LEU A 321 -30.30 2.61 44.29
CA LEU A 321 -30.03 1.56 45.27
C LEU A 321 -28.83 0.69 44.85
N HIS A 322 -28.68 0.46 43.55
CA HIS A 322 -27.66 -0.39 42.95
C HIS A 322 -26.84 0.37 41.89
N PRO A 323 -25.88 1.23 42.29
CA PRO A 323 -25.14 2.09 41.36
C PRO A 323 -24.41 1.33 40.26
N GLU A 324 -24.04 0.07 40.50
CA GLU A 324 -23.43 -0.80 39.50
C GLU A 324 -24.34 -1.14 38.30
N LEU A 325 -25.65 -0.90 38.42
CA LEU A 325 -26.62 -1.07 37.33
C LEU A 325 -26.66 0.14 36.41
N GLU A 326 -26.20 1.31 36.88
CA GLU A 326 -26.25 2.55 36.10
C GLU A 326 -25.74 2.31 34.67
N PRO A 327 -24.53 1.74 34.40
CA PRO A 327 -24.00 1.37 33.07
C PRO A 327 -24.99 0.74 32.08
N TYR A 328 -26.03 0.07 32.58
CA TYR A 328 -26.96 -0.74 31.81
C TYR A 328 -28.43 -0.35 32.03
N TRP A 329 -28.69 0.87 32.51
CA TRP A 329 -30.03 1.37 32.78
C TRP A 329 -30.28 2.69 32.05
N LEU A 330 -31.51 2.88 31.57
CA LEU A 330 -32.03 4.14 31.08
C LEU A 330 -33.46 4.36 31.57
N SER A 331 -33.76 5.57 32.01
CA SER A 331 -35.12 6.04 32.30
C SER A 331 -35.56 6.98 31.19
N VAL A 332 -36.83 6.88 30.76
CA VAL A 332 -37.33 7.65 29.61
C VAL A 332 -38.59 8.41 29.98
N VAL A 333 -38.52 9.74 29.87
CA VAL A 333 -39.67 10.64 30.05
C VAL A 333 -40.29 11.01 28.71
N ASN A 334 -41.60 11.31 28.73
CA ASN A 334 -42.37 11.63 27.54
C ASN A 334 -42.44 13.14 27.30
N VAL A 335 -42.12 13.58 26.08
CA VAL A 335 -42.40 14.93 25.59
C VAL A 335 -43.48 14.97 24.51
N ASN A 336 -44.20 16.09 24.47
CA ASN A 336 -45.17 16.39 23.42
C ASN A 336 -44.51 17.03 22.18
N GLN A 337 -45.32 17.34 21.16
CA GLN A 337 -44.86 17.96 19.91
C GLN A 337 -44.22 19.35 20.09
N HIS A 338 -44.45 20.01 21.23
CA HIS A 338 -43.79 21.27 21.61
C HIS A 338 -42.47 21.05 22.35
N LEU A 339 -42.03 19.80 22.48
CA LEU A 339 -40.80 19.39 23.18
C LEU A 339 -40.80 19.77 24.66
N THR A 340 -41.99 19.85 25.24
CA THR A 340 -42.20 20.04 26.68
C THR A 340 -42.61 18.71 27.31
N LEU A 341 -42.25 18.50 28.57
CA LEU A 341 -42.68 17.32 29.32
C LEU A 341 -44.20 17.21 29.22
N SER A 342 -44.69 16.04 28.82
CA SER A 342 -46.13 15.79 28.73
C SER A 342 -46.76 15.98 30.11
N ASP A 343 -47.95 16.57 30.15
CA ASP A 343 -48.74 16.73 31.38
C ASP A 343 -49.17 15.37 31.95
N ARG A 344 -48.98 14.27 31.22
CA ARG A 344 -49.18 12.90 31.69
C ARG A 344 -47.90 12.12 31.98
N SER A 345 -46.71 12.72 31.82
CA SER A 345 -45.43 12.06 32.11
C SER A 345 -44.99 12.28 33.55
N MET A 346 -44.40 11.25 34.17
CA MET A 346 -43.51 11.46 35.31
C MET A 346 -42.21 12.13 34.83
N ARG A 347 -41.51 12.82 35.73
CA ARG A 347 -40.20 13.45 35.45
C ARG A 347 -39.04 12.60 35.93
N CYS A 348 -37.84 12.82 35.40
CA CYS A 348 -36.66 12.01 35.73
C CYS A 348 -36.38 11.93 37.25
N GLY A 349 -36.49 13.05 37.96
CA GLY A 349 -36.20 13.10 39.40
C GLY A 349 -34.82 12.52 39.72
N TYR A 350 -34.79 11.49 40.56
CA TYR A 350 -33.55 10.84 40.99
C TYR A 350 -32.91 9.91 39.94
N SER A 351 -33.53 9.71 38.78
CA SER A 351 -32.93 8.99 37.65
C SER A 351 -32.15 9.90 36.70
N GLN A 352 -32.09 11.22 36.95
CA GLN A 352 -31.54 12.24 36.03
C GLN A 352 -30.22 11.88 35.33
N ASN A 353 -29.28 11.21 36.03
CA ASN A 353 -27.96 10.86 35.49
C ASN A 353 -27.99 9.73 34.44
N TRP A 354 -29.08 8.97 34.34
CA TRP A 354 -29.33 7.94 33.33
C TRP A 354 -30.72 8.12 32.68
N CYS A 355 -31.26 9.34 32.72
CA CYS A 355 -32.57 9.66 32.16
C CYS A 355 -32.45 10.49 30.89
N LEU A 356 -33.36 10.28 29.95
CA LEU A 356 -33.49 11.09 28.74
C LEU A 356 -34.96 11.29 28.36
N ALA A 357 -35.22 12.37 27.62
CA ALA A 357 -36.53 12.66 27.06
C ALA A 357 -36.66 12.07 25.64
N ALA A 358 -37.84 11.55 25.33
CA ALA A 358 -38.19 11.10 23.99
C ALA A 358 -39.68 11.38 23.66
N PRO A 359 -40.04 11.45 22.36
CA PRO A 359 -41.42 11.61 21.91
C PRO A 359 -42.32 10.47 22.39
N GLY A 360 -43.40 10.79 23.10
CA GLY A 360 -44.35 9.77 23.56
C GLY A 360 -45.81 10.23 23.58
N THR A 361 -46.13 11.47 23.17
CA THR A 361 -47.51 11.98 23.07
C THR A 361 -47.98 11.97 21.62
N ASP A 362 -49.19 11.49 21.39
CA ASP A 362 -49.86 11.37 20.10
C ASP A 362 -49.02 10.58 19.07
N ILE A 363 -48.45 9.46 19.52
CA ILE A 363 -47.64 8.58 18.68
C ILE A 363 -48.58 7.61 17.97
N ASN A 364 -48.66 7.74 16.65
CA ASN A 364 -49.41 6.81 15.82
C ASN A 364 -48.58 5.52 15.63
N SER A 365 -49.15 4.37 15.99
CA SER A 365 -48.49 3.07 15.83
C SER A 365 -49.52 1.95 15.66
N THR A 366 -49.03 0.73 15.45
CA THR A 366 -49.82 -0.49 15.25
C THR A 366 -50.69 -0.83 16.45
N VAL A 367 -51.94 -1.23 16.22
CA VAL A 367 -52.80 -1.80 17.26
C VAL A 367 -53.56 -2.99 16.71
N VAL A 368 -54.02 -3.86 17.60
CA VAL A 368 -54.91 -4.96 17.28
C VAL A 368 -56.23 -4.77 18.02
N THR A 369 -57.33 -4.86 17.27
CA THR A 369 -58.66 -5.03 17.84
C THR A 369 -59.12 -6.43 17.47
N THR A 370 -59.67 -7.20 18.40
CA THR A 370 -60.00 -8.60 18.12
C THR A 370 -61.40 -8.95 18.57
N GLN A 371 -62.07 -9.77 17.78
CA GLN A 371 -63.25 -10.49 18.20
C GLN A 371 -62.81 -11.84 18.78
N ILE A 372 -62.82 -11.94 20.11
CA ILE A 372 -62.44 -13.15 20.84
C ILE A 372 -63.71 -13.89 21.28
N GLU A 373 -63.77 -15.18 20.96
CA GLU A 373 -64.71 -16.12 21.57
C GLU A 373 -63.96 -16.92 22.63
N ALA A 374 -64.44 -16.90 23.87
CA ALA A 374 -63.86 -17.63 24.99
C ALA A 374 -64.94 -18.42 25.76
N GLU A 375 -64.56 -19.55 26.33
CA GLU A 375 -65.37 -20.30 27.30
C GLU A 375 -64.63 -20.36 28.64
N THR A 376 -65.35 -20.22 29.75
CA THR A 376 -64.79 -20.41 31.08
C THR A 376 -64.31 -21.85 31.26
N THR A 377 -63.27 -22.04 32.05
CA THR A 377 -62.83 -23.34 32.53
C THR A 377 -63.16 -23.45 34.00
N GLU A 378 -63.66 -24.60 34.43
CA GLU A 378 -63.98 -24.86 35.84
C GLU A 378 -62.89 -25.71 36.51
N ASP A 379 -62.70 -25.56 37.82
CA ASP A 379 -61.88 -26.44 38.63
C ASP A 379 -62.60 -27.75 39.02
N MET A 380 -61.96 -28.57 39.86
CA MET A 380 -62.54 -29.81 40.37
C MET A 380 -63.76 -29.62 41.30
N HIS A 381 -64.05 -28.39 41.70
CA HIS A 381 -65.19 -28.00 42.54
C HIS A 381 -66.33 -27.34 41.75
N GLY A 382 -66.16 -27.15 40.43
CA GLY A 382 -67.15 -26.50 39.56
C GLY A 382 -67.10 -24.97 39.63
N GLU A 383 -66.02 -24.40 40.16
CA GLU A 383 -65.78 -22.95 40.22
C GLU A 383 -64.94 -22.50 39.03
N THR A 384 -65.19 -21.30 38.49
CA THR A 384 -64.39 -20.74 37.40
C THR A 384 -62.93 -20.65 37.80
N SER A 385 -62.07 -21.40 37.10
CA SER A 385 -60.62 -21.47 37.29
C SER A 385 -59.85 -20.71 36.22
N GLY A 386 -60.53 -20.20 35.19
CA GLY A 386 -59.93 -19.43 34.11
C GLY A 386 -60.80 -19.48 32.86
N PHE A 387 -60.18 -19.36 31.69
CA PHE A 387 -60.88 -19.46 30.42
C PHE A 387 -59.98 -19.97 29.30
N LYS A 388 -60.62 -20.49 28.26
CA LYS A 388 -59.96 -20.90 27.03
C LYS A 388 -60.46 -20.06 25.87
N ILE A 389 -59.53 -19.53 25.09
CA ILE A 389 -59.80 -18.87 23.82
C ILE A 389 -60.12 -19.95 22.76
N ILE A 390 -61.27 -19.84 22.11
CA ILE A 390 -61.79 -20.81 21.13
C ILE A 390 -61.66 -20.28 19.71
N ALA A 391 -61.92 -18.98 19.54
CA ALA A 391 -61.65 -18.27 18.30
C ALA A 391 -61.07 -16.90 18.62
N ASP A 392 -60.10 -16.50 17.80
CA ASP A 392 -59.47 -15.18 17.86
C ASP A 392 -59.40 -14.65 16.43
N ARG A 393 -60.10 -13.55 16.15
CA ARG A 393 -60.21 -12.93 14.83
C ARG A 393 -59.69 -11.49 14.91
N PRO A 394 -58.37 -11.29 14.81
CA PRO A 394 -57.76 -9.97 14.93
C PRO A 394 -58.02 -9.10 13.69
N THR A 395 -58.20 -7.82 13.94
CA THR A 395 -58.22 -6.72 12.97
C THR A 395 -57.07 -5.79 13.29
N PHE A 396 -56.15 -5.66 12.34
CA PHE A 396 -54.93 -4.86 12.46
C PHE A 396 -55.17 -3.43 11.95
N THR A 397 -54.81 -2.43 12.74
CA THR A 397 -55.00 -1.02 12.41
C THR A 397 -53.96 -0.15 13.12
N TYR A 398 -54.13 1.17 13.08
CA TYR A 398 -53.23 2.14 13.69
C TYR A 398 -53.99 3.09 14.61
N GLN A 399 -53.38 3.47 15.73
CA GLN A 399 -53.96 4.41 16.69
C GLN A 399 -52.89 5.31 17.32
N GLN A 400 -53.28 6.52 17.68
CA GLN A 400 -52.46 7.43 18.49
C GLN A 400 -52.60 7.08 19.96
N LEU A 401 -51.48 6.76 20.61
CA LEU A 401 -51.39 6.60 22.07
C LEU A 401 -50.37 7.59 22.65
N SER A 402 -50.54 7.87 23.94
CA SER A 402 -49.76 8.86 24.68
C SER A 402 -49.24 8.30 26.00
N GLY A 403 -47.94 8.40 26.26
CA GLY A 403 -47.32 8.01 27.53
C GLY A 403 -45.81 7.80 27.44
N THR A 404 -45.16 7.59 28.59
CA THR A 404 -43.75 7.16 28.64
C THR A 404 -43.53 5.80 27.97
N SER A 405 -44.60 4.99 27.88
CA SER A 405 -44.62 3.73 27.15
C SER A 405 -44.36 3.88 25.65
N MET A 406 -44.77 5.00 25.04
CA MET A 406 -44.48 5.33 23.64
C MET A 406 -43.14 6.06 23.48
N ALA A 407 -42.61 6.66 24.55
CA ALA A 407 -41.29 7.30 24.57
C ALA A 407 -40.13 6.28 24.64
N ALA A 408 -40.23 5.28 25.52
CA ALA A 408 -39.23 4.23 25.67
C ALA A 408 -38.84 3.49 24.35
N PRO A 409 -39.77 3.07 23.46
CA PRO A 409 -39.42 2.40 22.22
C PRO A 409 -38.67 3.30 21.23
N HIS A 410 -38.84 4.62 21.28
CA HIS A 410 -38.02 5.53 20.47
C HIS A 410 -36.55 5.47 20.89
N VAL A 411 -36.30 5.43 22.21
CA VAL A 411 -34.95 5.28 22.79
C VAL A 411 -34.36 3.92 22.46
N THR A 412 -35.12 2.85 22.67
CA THR A 412 -34.68 1.48 22.37
C THR A 412 -34.32 1.31 20.90
N GLY A 413 -35.16 1.81 19.98
CA GLY A 413 -34.89 1.73 18.55
C GLY A 413 -33.67 2.57 18.15
N GLY A 414 -33.51 3.74 18.73
CA GLY A 414 -32.32 4.55 18.49
C GLY A 414 -31.02 3.92 19.00
N LEU A 415 -31.06 3.22 20.14
CA LEU A 415 -29.93 2.40 20.60
C LEU A 415 -29.59 1.30 19.59
N ALA A 416 -30.59 0.67 18.95
CA ALA A 416 -30.37 -0.30 17.90
C ALA A 416 -29.61 0.31 16.70
N LEU A 417 -29.99 1.52 16.27
CA LEU A 417 -29.28 2.24 15.22
C LEU A 417 -27.82 2.55 15.62
N LEU A 418 -27.58 2.89 16.89
CA LEU A 418 -26.23 3.14 17.40
C LEU A 418 -25.39 1.86 17.56
N MET A 419 -26.02 0.74 17.92
CA MET A 419 -25.38 -0.58 17.98
C MET A 419 -24.92 -1.06 16.59
N GLU A 420 -25.71 -0.78 15.55
CA GLU A 420 -25.31 -0.99 14.17
C GLU A 420 -24.16 -0.03 13.78
N ARG A 421 -24.27 1.25 14.14
CA ARG A 421 -23.28 2.29 13.82
C ARG A 421 -21.92 2.04 14.47
N PHE A 422 -21.89 1.55 15.71
CA PHE A 422 -20.69 1.37 16.53
C PHE A 422 -20.54 -0.08 17.00
N PRO A 423 -20.30 -1.04 16.09
CA PRO A 423 -20.24 -2.46 16.44
C PRO A 423 -19.04 -2.83 17.33
N TYR A 424 -18.06 -1.93 17.45
CA TYR A 424 -16.87 -2.08 18.29
C TYR A 424 -17.04 -1.46 19.69
N LEU A 425 -18.18 -0.83 19.99
CA LEU A 425 -18.52 -0.31 21.31
C LEU A 425 -19.42 -1.29 22.07
N ASP A 426 -19.22 -1.38 23.37
CA ASP A 426 -20.11 -2.13 24.26
C ASP A 426 -21.43 -1.37 24.54
N ASN A 427 -22.36 -2.02 25.23
CA ASN A 427 -23.68 -1.45 25.50
C ASN A 427 -23.63 -0.21 26.41
N ALA A 428 -22.72 -0.17 27.38
CA ALA A 428 -22.60 0.97 28.28
C ALA A 428 -22.03 2.19 27.54
N GLN A 429 -21.05 1.97 26.67
CA GLN A 429 -20.48 2.99 25.80
C GLN A 429 -21.52 3.55 24.82
N ILE A 430 -22.34 2.69 24.20
CA ILE A 430 -23.40 3.13 23.27
C ILE A 430 -24.46 3.94 24.02
N ARG A 431 -24.82 3.53 25.23
CA ARG A 431 -25.70 4.32 26.09
C ARG A 431 -25.10 5.69 26.42
N ASP A 432 -23.82 5.76 26.75
CA ASP A 432 -23.14 7.04 27.00
C ASP A 432 -23.05 7.92 25.74
N VAL A 433 -22.88 7.34 24.55
CA VAL A 433 -23.00 8.10 23.29
C VAL A 433 -24.40 8.73 23.21
N LEU A 434 -25.46 7.97 23.49
CA LEU A 434 -26.82 8.50 23.44
C LEU A 434 -27.06 9.62 24.46
N LEU A 435 -26.68 9.42 25.72
CA LEU A 435 -26.87 10.42 26.79
C LEU A 435 -26.07 11.70 26.50
N THR A 436 -24.78 11.57 26.16
CA THR A 436 -23.88 12.72 26.01
C THR A 436 -24.11 13.52 24.72
N THR A 437 -24.92 12.99 23.81
CA THR A 437 -25.30 13.67 22.57
C THR A 437 -26.74 14.15 22.57
N ALA A 438 -27.51 13.91 23.63
CA ALA A 438 -28.85 14.46 23.79
C ALA A 438 -28.83 15.99 23.65
N ARG A 439 -29.90 16.53 23.07
CA ARG A 439 -30.16 17.95 23.00
C ARG A 439 -30.70 18.41 24.34
N ASP A 440 -29.86 19.15 25.06
CA ASP A 440 -30.22 19.82 26.29
C ASP A 440 -31.50 20.67 26.10
N ILE A 441 -32.53 20.34 26.89
CA ILE A 441 -33.82 21.03 26.97
C ILE A 441 -34.18 21.16 28.45
N GLY A 442 -34.75 22.30 28.83
CA GLY A 442 -34.96 22.61 30.25
C GLY A 442 -33.83 23.44 30.83
N ALA A 443 -33.35 23.06 32.02
CA ALA A 443 -32.26 23.76 32.69
C ALA A 443 -30.91 23.31 32.11
N PRO A 444 -29.91 24.21 31.94
CA PRO A 444 -28.64 23.82 31.34
C PRO A 444 -27.94 22.66 32.07
N GLY A 445 -27.58 21.62 31.32
CA GLY A 445 -26.95 20.40 31.83
C GLY A 445 -27.96 19.32 32.23
N VAL A 446 -27.51 18.36 33.05
CA VAL A 446 -28.39 17.27 33.51
C VAL A 446 -29.33 17.79 34.59
N ASP A 447 -30.65 17.70 34.36
CA ASP A 447 -31.69 18.20 35.27
C ASP A 447 -32.69 17.12 35.72
N ASP A 448 -33.50 17.44 36.73
CA ASP A 448 -34.46 16.50 37.32
C ASP A 448 -35.78 16.38 36.52
N ILE A 449 -35.94 17.12 35.43
CA ILE A 449 -37.13 17.11 34.58
C ILE A 449 -36.91 16.21 33.36
N TYR A 450 -35.89 16.55 32.57
CA TYR A 450 -35.56 15.95 31.28
C TYR A 450 -34.28 15.09 31.31
N GLY A 451 -33.56 15.06 32.44
CA GLY A 451 -32.32 14.29 32.55
C GLY A 451 -31.25 14.91 31.65
N TRP A 452 -30.73 14.13 30.72
CA TRP A 452 -29.76 14.61 29.71
C TRP A 452 -30.41 15.43 28.58
N GLY A 453 -31.74 15.53 28.54
CA GLY A 453 -32.48 16.24 27.49
C GLY A 453 -33.06 15.29 26.43
N LEU A 454 -33.47 15.85 25.29
CA LEU A 454 -34.09 15.09 24.21
C LEU A 454 -33.05 14.28 23.45
N MET A 455 -33.33 13.01 23.23
CA MET A 455 -32.55 12.16 22.32
C MET A 455 -32.28 12.82 20.95
N ASP A 456 -31.02 12.77 20.48
CA ASP A 456 -30.59 13.35 19.19
C ASP A 456 -29.68 12.38 18.41
N LEU A 457 -30.27 11.62 17.48
CA LEU A 457 -29.53 10.70 16.61
C LEU A 457 -28.63 11.40 15.61
N LYS A 458 -28.94 12.65 15.22
CA LYS A 458 -28.10 13.41 14.30
C LYS A 458 -26.72 13.65 14.91
N LYS A 459 -26.68 13.97 16.20
CA LYS A 459 -25.42 14.14 16.95
C LYS A 459 -24.82 12.79 17.36
N ALA A 460 -25.64 11.83 17.82
CA ALA A 460 -25.17 10.54 18.32
C ALA A 460 -24.38 9.70 17.29
N ILE A 461 -24.81 9.69 16.02
CA ILE A 461 -24.13 8.93 14.95
C ILE A 461 -22.74 9.49 14.57
N GLU A 462 -22.36 10.65 15.09
CA GLU A 462 -21.06 11.29 14.86
C GLU A 462 -20.05 11.03 16.01
N GLY A 463 -20.40 10.23 17.01
CA GLY A 463 -19.53 9.83 18.14
C GLY A 463 -20.03 10.34 19.49
N PRO A 464 -19.33 10.04 20.61
CA PRO A 464 -19.71 10.54 21.92
C PRO A 464 -19.64 12.08 21.99
N GLY A 465 -20.50 12.71 22.78
CA GLY A 465 -20.40 14.14 23.10
C GLY A 465 -19.51 14.39 24.32
N GLN A 466 -19.37 13.40 25.21
CA GLN A 466 -18.50 13.45 26.36
C GLN A 466 -17.94 12.05 26.68
N LEU A 467 -16.73 11.99 27.25
CA LEU A 467 -16.26 10.83 28.01
C LEU A 467 -16.56 11.08 29.49
N ARG A 468 -17.70 10.55 29.96
CA ARG A 468 -18.13 10.72 31.35
C ARG A 468 -17.30 9.88 32.33
N VAL A 469 -16.82 8.74 31.85
CA VAL A 469 -15.98 7.79 32.58
C VAL A 469 -14.81 7.34 31.71
N ASP A 470 -13.81 6.70 32.31
CA ASP A 470 -12.73 6.08 31.56
C ASP A 470 -13.28 5.06 30.56
N THR A 471 -12.95 5.27 29.29
CA THR A 471 -13.57 4.56 28.18
C THR A 471 -12.51 3.81 27.40
N HIS A 472 -12.64 2.49 27.32
CA HIS A 472 -11.76 1.64 26.52
C HIS A 472 -12.37 1.30 25.16
N VAL A 473 -11.77 1.79 24.08
CA VAL A 473 -12.21 1.52 22.71
C VAL A 473 -11.27 0.52 22.06
N ALA A 474 -11.79 -0.69 21.79
CA ALA A 474 -11.10 -1.70 21.01
C ALA A 474 -11.55 -1.62 19.54
N MET A 475 -10.81 -0.91 18.68
CA MET A 475 -11.15 -0.80 17.25
C MET A 475 -10.79 -2.09 16.49
N ASN A 476 -11.69 -3.07 16.58
CA ASN A 476 -11.57 -4.40 15.96
C ASN A 476 -12.60 -4.64 14.83
N ALA A 477 -13.62 -3.79 14.72
CA ALA A 477 -14.64 -3.83 13.68
C ALA A 477 -14.77 -2.48 12.97
N HIS A 478 -15.26 -2.50 11.73
CA HIS A 478 -15.55 -1.28 10.98
C HIS A 478 -16.78 -0.59 11.54
N ALA A 479 -16.83 0.74 11.47
CA ALA A 479 -18.07 1.48 11.69
C ALA A 479 -19.19 1.01 10.74
N GLY A 480 -20.43 0.99 11.24
CA GLY A 480 -21.61 0.67 10.45
C GLY A 480 -22.08 1.83 9.56
N GLY A 481 -23.01 1.51 8.65
CA GLY A 481 -23.53 2.45 7.65
C GLY A 481 -22.61 2.64 6.44
N VAL A 482 -22.92 3.64 5.62
CA VAL A 482 -22.33 3.78 4.26
C VAL A 482 -21.06 4.61 4.19
N LYS A 483 -20.65 5.26 5.28
CA LYS A 483 -19.32 5.91 5.36
C LYS A 483 -18.27 4.92 5.84
N VAL A 484 -17.92 3.97 4.98
CA VAL A 484 -16.78 3.06 5.19
C VAL A 484 -15.64 3.47 4.26
N TRP A 485 -14.51 3.89 4.83
CA TRP A 485 -13.29 4.09 4.04
C TRP A 485 -12.69 2.72 3.71
N GLN A 486 -12.19 2.54 2.49
CA GLN A 486 -11.68 1.25 2.02
C GLN A 486 -10.46 0.80 2.85
N GLY A 487 -10.58 -0.29 3.61
CA GLY A 487 -9.48 -0.83 4.44
C GLY A 487 -9.94 -1.41 5.77
N LEU A 488 -9.00 -1.55 6.72
CA LEU A 488 -9.12 -2.11 8.09
C LEU A 488 -10.20 -1.42 8.97
N ALA A 489 -10.45 -1.96 10.17
CA ALA A 489 -11.34 -1.35 11.17
C ALA A 489 -11.01 0.15 11.35
N TRP A 490 -11.95 1.05 11.05
CA TRP A 490 -11.74 2.49 11.02
C TRP A 490 -13.02 3.24 11.40
N ASP A 491 -12.89 4.32 12.18
CA ASP A 491 -13.98 5.30 12.41
C ASP A 491 -13.43 6.72 12.68
N ASP A 492 -14.32 7.71 12.53
CA ASP A 492 -14.09 9.14 12.73
C ASP A 492 -15.18 9.72 13.65
N TRP A 493 -14.78 10.08 14.87
CA TRP A 493 -15.60 10.79 15.84
C TRP A 493 -15.45 12.29 15.63
N ARG A 494 -16.56 12.94 15.27
CA ARG A 494 -16.58 14.34 14.81
C ARG A 494 -17.11 15.32 15.82
N ASN A 495 -17.79 14.83 16.86
CA ASN A 495 -18.25 15.67 17.93
C ASN A 495 -17.06 16.23 18.72
N ASP A 496 -17.26 17.40 19.31
CA ASP A 496 -16.37 17.96 20.32
C ASP A 496 -16.59 17.17 21.62
N ILE A 497 -15.58 16.39 22.02
CA ILE A 497 -15.69 15.46 23.15
C ILE A 497 -15.13 16.13 24.41
N SER A 498 -15.98 16.34 25.41
CA SER A 498 -15.57 16.87 26.73
C SER A 498 -15.62 15.80 27.83
N GLY A 499 -15.38 16.18 29.09
CA GLY A 499 -15.66 15.33 30.26
C GLY A 499 -14.42 14.78 30.97
N PRO A 500 -14.59 14.19 32.16
CA PRO A 500 -13.47 13.78 33.01
C PRO A 500 -12.86 12.42 32.63
N GLY A 501 -13.41 11.71 31.65
CA GLY A 501 -13.00 10.36 31.28
C GLY A 501 -11.71 10.31 30.47
N HIS A 502 -10.92 9.26 30.71
CA HIS A 502 -9.71 8.94 29.96
C HIS A 502 -10.01 7.96 28.81
N LEU A 503 -9.49 8.21 27.62
CA LEU A 503 -9.63 7.33 26.46
C LEU A 503 -8.49 6.30 26.41
N SER A 504 -8.82 5.01 26.47
CA SER A 504 -7.87 3.93 26.17
C SER A 504 -8.18 3.32 24.80
N LYS A 505 -7.22 3.32 23.87
CA LYS A 505 -7.40 2.79 22.51
C LYS A 505 -6.56 1.54 22.27
N SER A 506 -7.21 0.46 21.87
CA SER A 506 -6.60 -0.83 21.51
C SER A 506 -7.16 -1.38 20.19
N GLY A 507 -6.67 -2.54 19.75
CA GLY A 507 -7.06 -3.15 18.48
C GLY A 507 -6.35 -2.55 17.26
N PRO A 508 -6.23 -3.30 16.16
CA PRO A 508 -5.44 -2.92 15.00
C PRO A 508 -6.02 -1.74 14.21
N GLY A 509 -7.29 -1.40 14.47
CA GLY A 509 -8.00 -0.36 13.75
C GLY A 509 -7.56 1.07 14.07
N TRP A 510 -8.11 1.99 13.29
CA TRP A 510 -7.82 3.42 13.30
C TRP A 510 -9.02 4.18 13.89
N LEU A 511 -8.80 4.95 14.94
CA LEU A 511 -9.78 5.91 15.46
C LEU A 511 -9.30 7.33 15.20
N ARG A 512 -10.11 8.14 14.51
CA ARG A 512 -9.86 9.57 14.33
C ARG A 512 -10.77 10.38 15.25
N LEU A 513 -10.19 11.38 15.91
CA LEU A 513 -10.91 12.41 16.65
C LEU A 513 -10.80 13.73 15.87
N SER A 514 -11.88 14.11 15.19
CA SER A 514 -11.94 15.30 14.34
C SER A 514 -12.42 16.55 15.08
N GLY A 515 -13.16 16.40 16.17
CA GLY A 515 -13.64 17.52 16.99
C GLY A 515 -12.57 18.18 17.85
N ASP A 516 -12.93 19.31 18.43
CA ASP A 516 -12.15 20.05 19.42
C ASP A 516 -12.43 19.48 20.82
N ASN A 517 -11.48 18.71 21.36
CA ASN A 517 -11.72 17.88 22.52
C ASN A 517 -11.10 18.44 23.80
N THR A 518 -11.77 18.22 24.92
CA THR A 518 -11.41 18.70 26.28
C THR A 518 -11.52 17.61 27.35
N PHE A 519 -11.48 16.33 26.95
CA PHE A 519 -11.55 15.22 27.89
C PHE A 519 -10.22 14.98 28.65
N ALA A 520 -10.20 14.07 29.62
CA ALA A 520 -9.08 14.01 30.56
C ALA A 520 -7.73 13.63 29.93
N GLY A 521 -7.65 12.63 29.06
CA GLY A 521 -6.38 12.18 28.49
C GLY A 521 -6.56 10.94 27.61
N ALA A 522 -5.49 10.48 26.96
CA ALA A 522 -5.55 9.30 26.11
C ALA A 522 -4.35 8.36 26.29
N THR A 523 -4.59 7.05 26.22
CA THR A 523 -3.56 6.01 26.13
C THR A 523 -3.75 5.18 24.87
N LEU A 524 -2.71 5.09 24.05
CA LEU A 524 -2.68 4.25 22.85
C LEU A 524 -1.86 2.98 23.12
N TYR A 525 -2.50 1.82 22.94
CA TYR A 525 -1.85 0.52 23.03
C TYR A 525 -1.58 -0.09 21.64
N GLU A 526 -2.55 0.00 20.72
CA GLU A 526 -2.47 -0.65 19.40
C GLU A 526 -3.23 0.12 18.31
N GLY A 527 -2.91 -0.18 17.05
CA GLY A 527 -3.56 0.41 15.89
C GLY A 527 -3.16 1.88 15.71
N THR A 528 -4.09 2.70 15.20
CA THR A 528 -3.86 4.12 14.98
C THR A 528 -4.85 4.97 15.77
N LEU A 529 -4.34 6.03 16.41
CA LEU A 529 -5.14 7.13 16.94
C LEU A 529 -4.74 8.40 16.20
N GLU A 530 -5.69 9.09 15.59
CA GLU A 530 -5.44 10.34 14.88
C GLU A 530 -6.18 11.50 15.52
N LEU A 531 -5.46 12.60 15.74
CA LEU A 531 -5.99 13.83 16.31
C LEU A 531 -5.94 14.91 15.24
N GLN A 532 -7.13 15.37 14.79
CA GLN A 532 -7.26 16.36 13.72
C GLN A 532 -7.77 17.72 14.22
N GLY A 533 -8.69 17.74 15.18
CA GLY A 533 -9.12 18.99 15.84
C GLY A 533 -8.14 19.47 16.91
N VAL A 534 -8.52 20.48 17.69
CA VAL A 534 -7.73 20.98 18.82
C VAL A 534 -7.96 20.10 20.06
N GLN A 535 -6.89 19.59 20.64
CA GLN A 535 -6.92 18.71 21.81
C GLN A 535 -6.40 19.48 23.03
N ARG A 536 -7.28 19.78 23.98
CA ARG A 536 -7.00 20.46 25.26
C ARG A 536 -7.27 19.51 26.42
N LEU A 537 -6.45 18.47 26.54
CA LEU A 537 -6.65 17.42 27.52
C LEU A 537 -5.96 17.78 28.84
N THR A 538 -6.59 17.44 29.97
CA THR A 538 -6.07 17.80 31.29
C THR A 538 -4.87 16.95 31.73
N ASN A 539 -4.72 15.76 31.15
CA ASN A 539 -3.66 14.79 31.38
C ASN A 539 -2.93 14.46 30.07
N ALA A 540 -1.72 13.92 30.20
CA ALA A 540 -0.87 13.59 29.08
C ALA A 540 -1.46 12.49 28.17
N ILE A 541 -1.07 12.53 26.89
CA ILE A 541 -1.25 11.41 25.97
C ILE A 541 -0.10 10.42 26.17
N GLN A 542 -0.42 9.15 26.39
CA GLN A 542 0.53 8.04 26.58
C GLN A 542 0.52 7.13 25.34
N VAL A 543 1.64 7.03 24.62
CA VAL A 543 1.79 6.16 23.45
C VAL A 543 2.61 4.93 23.84
N ASN A 544 1.90 3.91 24.34
CA ASN A 544 2.48 2.64 24.80
C ASN A 544 2.63 1.60 23.68
N GLY A 545 2.04 1.87 22.52
CA GLY A 545 2.19 1.08 21.31
C GLY A 545 1.45 1.75 20.15
N GLY A 546 1.29 1.05 19.03
CA GLY A 546 0.59 1.59 17.86
C GLY A 546 1.22 2.87 17.29
N ARG A 547 0.40 3.64 16.58
CA ARG A 547 0.77 4.89 15.91
C ARG A 547 -0.19 6.03 16.28
N LEU A 548 0.33 7.06 16.94
CA LEU A 548 -0.35 8.33 17.13
C LEU A 548 -0.05 9.25 15.93
N LEU A 549 -1.09 9.85 15.36
CA LEU A 549 -1.00 10.88 14.32
C LEU A 549 -1.53 12.19 14.88
N ILE A 550 -0.71 13.24 14.87
CA ILE A 550 -1.14 14.59 15.25
C ILE A 550 -1.11 15.43 13.97
N ASN A 551 -2.30 15.60 13.38
CA ASN A 551 -2.52 16.46 12.21
C ASN A 551 -3.12 17.82 12.63
N GLY A 552 -3.78 17.86 13.79
CA GLY A 552 -4.35 19.05 14.41
C GLY A 552 -3.42 19.74 15.38
N THR A 553 -4.00 20.29 16.46
CA THR A 553 -3.25 20.98 17.52
C THR A 553 -3.39 20.25 18.84
N LEU A 554 -2.27 20.01 19.52
CA LEU A 554 -2.24 19.54 20.91
C LEU A 554 -1.88 20.74 21.80
N PHE A 555 -2.85 21.28 22.53
CA PHE A 555 -2.72 22.52 23.30
C PHE A 555 -2.66 22.24 24.80
N ASP A 556 -1.62 22.73 25.48
CA ASP A 556 -1.33 22.53 26.91
C ASP A 556 -1.41 21.07 27.37
N THR A 557 -1.25 20.13 26.44
CA THR A 557 -1.33 18.68 26.71
C THR A 557 0.03 18.04 26.46
N ALA A 558 0.56 17.36 27.48
CA ALA A 558 1.85 16.67 27.36
C ALA A 558 1.75 15.43 26.48
N LEU A 559 2.83 15.10 25.77
CA LEU A 559 2.94 13.92 24.91
C LEU A 559 4.06 13.00 25.40
N ASN A 560 3.72 11.78 25.82
CA ASN A 560 4.68 10.77 26.25
C ASN A 560 4.66 9.59 25.26
N VAL A 561 5.71 9.47 24.45
CA VAL A 561 5.90 8.38 23.49
C VAL A 561 6.76 7.30 24.11
N ASN A 562 6.15 6.32 24.77
CA ASN A 562 6.85 5.34 25.59
C ASN A 562 7.49 4.23 24.75
N SER A 563 6.67 3.51 23.98
CA SER A 563 7.08 2.36 23.14
C SER A 563 6.36 2.27 21.79
N GLY A 564 5.40 3.17 21.52
CA GLY A 564 4.78 3.30 20.20
C GLY A 564 5.45 4.37 19.34
N MET A 565 4.73 4.77 18.29
CA MET A 565 5.19 5.77 17.33
C MET A 565 4.28 7.00 17.38
N ALA A 566 4.85 8.21 17.39
CA ALA A 566 4.10 9.45 17.16
C ALA A 566 4.61 10.13 15.88
N HIS A 567 3.67 10.55 15.03
CA HIS A 567 3.95 11.34 13.84
C HIS A 567 3.29 12.71 13.95
N ILE A 568 4.08 13.77 13.85
CA ILE A 568 3.65 15.15 14.04
C ILE A 568 3.66 15.85 12.68
N ALA A 569 2.47 16.14 12.15
CA ALA A 569 2.29 16.99 10.98
C ALA A 569 1.62 18.34 11.36
N GLY A 570 0.89 18.35 12.48
CA GLY A 570 0.32 19.56 13.09
C GLY A 570 1.24 20.18 14.13
N GLN A 571 0.67 20.65 15.25
CA GLN A 571 1.41 21.43 16.25
C GLN A 571 1.15 20.96 17.69
N GLN A 572 2.15 21.03 18.57
CA GLN A 572 2.00 20.93 20.02
C GLN A 572 2.46 22.23 20.70
N LEU A 573 1.58 22.81 21.52
CA LEU A 573 1.76 24.11 22.17
C LEU A 573 1.72 23.98 23.70
N GLY A 574 2.63 24.66 24.41
CA GLY A 574 2.57 24.93 25.84
C GLY A 574 2.99 23.80 26.80
N ALA A 575 3.00 22.55 26.35
CA ALA A 575 3.36 21.38 27.18
C ALA A 575 4.57 20.60 26.63
N TYR A 576 5.16 19.74 27.45
CA TYR A 576 6.37 19.00 27.08
C TYR A 576 6.08 17.75 26.23
N THR A 577 7.08 17.36 25.44
CA THR A 577 7.12 16.08 24.71
C THR A 577 8.25 15.22 25.27
N ARG A 578 7.98 13.96 25.60
CA ARG A 578 9.00 12.99 26.03
C ARG A 578 8.91 11.72 25.19
N VAL A 579 10.02 11.32 24.58
CA VAL A 579 10.16 10.04 23.88
C VAL A 579 11.00 9.10 24.73
N GLY A 580 10.41 8.00 25.19
CA GLY A 580 11.07 6.96 25.96
C GLY A 580 12.09 6.17 25.12
N PRO A 581 12.93 5.32 25.75
CA PRO A 581 14.03 4.61 25.08
C PRO A 581 13.62 3.73 23.88
N THR A 582 12.38 3.23 23.87
CA THR A 582 11.82 2.41 22.77
C THR A 582 10.78 3.18 21.95
N GLY A 583 10.52 4.44 22.29
CA GLY A 583 9.58 5.29 21.57
C GLY A 583 10.19 5.83 20.26
N PHE A 584 9.32 6.10 19.30
CA PHE A 584 9.68 6.68 18.01
C PHE A 584 8.87 7.95 17.75
N LEU A 585 9.56 9.05 17.48
CA LEU A 585 8.95 10.32 17.10
C LEU A 585 9.40 10.68 15.68
N GLY A 586 8.49 11.16 14.85
CA GLY A 586 8.86 11.74 13.56
C GLY A 586 7.81 12.69 13.01
N GLY A 587 8.04 13.18 11.80
CA GLY A 587 7.20 14.18 11.15
C GLY A 587 7.88 15.55 11.06
N ASP A 588 7.19 16.49 10.46
CA ASP A 588 7.68 17.81 10.03
C ASP A 588 6.83 18.97 10.57
N GLY A 589 5.99 18.71 11.57
CA GLY A 589 5.21 19.73 12.26
C GLY A 589 5.98 20.50 13.35
N GLU A 590 5.24 21.00 14.33
CA GLU A 590 5.79 21.78 15.44
C GLU A 590 5.55 21.11 16.78
N LEU A 591 6.57 21.15 17.64
CA LEU A 591 6.53 20.67 19.01
C LEU A 591 6.94 21.79 19.96
N SER A 592 6.58 21.62 21.23
CA SER A 592 7.12 22.43 22.33
C SER A 592 8.38 21.77 22.90
N HIS A 593 8.82 22.14 24.11
CA HIS A 593 10.00 21.54 24.74
C HIS A 593 10.03 20.01 24.63
N THR A 594 11.10 19.45 24.03
CA THR A 594 11.14 18.04 23.63
C THR A 594 12.39 17.33 24.13
N GLN A 595 12.19 16.19 24.82
CA GLN A 595 13.25 15.26 25.21
C GLN A 595 13.10 13.93 24.46
N VAL A 596 14.19 13.47 23.82
CA VAL A 596 14.22 12.19 23.10
C VAL A 596 15.26 11.26 23.72
N LEU A 597 14.79 10.15 24.31
CA LEU A 597 15.62 9.05 24.80
C LEU A 597 15.63 7.84 23.85
N GLY A 598 14.64 7.75 22.94
CA GLY A 598 14.51 6.71 21.93
C GLY A 598 14.95 7.18 20.54
N THR A 599 14.07 7.08 19.56
CA THR A 599 14.36 7.47 18.16
C THR A 599 13.61 8.73 17.75
N LEU A 600 14.32 9.67 17.13
CA LEU A 600 13.74 10.81 16.41
C LEU A 600 14.06 10.69 14.91
N ALA A 601 13.05 10.81 14.07
CA ALA A 601 13.16 10.96 12.63
C ALA A 601 12.54 12.30 12.21
N PRO A 602 13.28 13.42 12.35
CA PRO A 602 12.72 14.74 12.16
C PRO A 602 12.64 15.08 10.67
N GLY A 603 11.56 15.77 10.31
CA GLY A 603 11.38 16.36 9.01
C GLY A 603 11.13 15.38 7.87
N SER A 604 10.83 15.97 6.71
CA SER A 604 11.01 15.33 5.40
C SER A 604 12.37 15.76 4.82
N ALA A 605 12.68 15.37 3.58
CA ALA A 605 13.89 15.85 2.90
C ALA A 605 13.88 17.38 2.66
N ASP A 606 12.72 18.02 2.75
CA ASP A 606 12.52 19.42 2.36
C ASP A 606 11.85 20.29 3.45
N THR A 607 11.38 19.68 4.54
CA THR A 607 10.69 20.38 5.64
C THR A 607 11.26 19.95 6.97
N ALA A 608 11.65 20.91 7.80
CA ALA A 608 12.18 20.67 9.14
C ALA A 608 11.06 20.36 10.15
N LEU A 609 11.32 19.46 11.10
CA LEU A 609 10.57 19.45 12.37
C LEU A 609 11.01 20.68 13.19
N THR A 610 10.07 21.39 13.80
CA THR A 610 10.38 22.55 14.65
C THR A 610 10.09 22.27 16.12
N VAL A 611 11.03 22.59 17.00
CA VAL A 611 10.88 22.58 18.46
C VAL A 611 10.86 24.03 18.97
N ASN A 612 9.67 24.49 19.33
CA ASN A 612 9.39 25.80 19.93
C ASN A 612 9.74 25.79 21.43
N GLY A 613 11.00 25.52 21.77
CA GLY A 613 11.56 25.46 23.12
C GLY A 613 12.93 24.81 23.12
N ASP A 614 13.38 24.28 24.26
CA ASP A 614 14.63 23.51 24.31
C ASP A 614 14.44 22.08 23.76
N TYR A 615 15.49 21.53 23.18
CA TYR A 615 15.58 20.15 22.72
C TYR A 615 16.67 19.39 23.48
N ALA A 616 16.39 18.17 23.94
CA ALA A 616 17.38 17.32 24.58
C ALA A 616 17.42 15.91 23.97
N GLN A 617 18.60 15.49 23.49
CA GLN A 617 18.88 14.15 22.98
C GLN A 617 19.62 13.32 24.04
N GLY A 618 19.14 12.11 24.30
CA GLY A 618 19.72 11.14 25.23
C GLY A 618 21.07 10.54 24.76
N ARG A 619 21.70 9.75 25.64
CA ARG A 619 23.00 9.11 25.37
C ARG A 619 22.94 7.93 24.41
N GLU A 620 21.81 7.23 24.40
CA GLU A 620 21.58 6.01 23.59
C GLU A 620 20.55 6.23 22.48
N SER A 621 20.01 7.45 22.38
CA SER A 621 18.98 7.79 21.41
C SER A 621 19.52 7.84 19.98
N ILE A 622 18.64 7.57 19.02
CA ILE A 622 18.94 7.57 17.58
C ILE A 622 18.30 8.81 16.95
N PHE A 623 19.09 9.56 16.21
CA PHE A 623 18.61 10.63 15.34
C PHE A 623 18.71 10.15 13.90
N MET A 624 17.57 9.90 13.26
CA MET A 624 17.47 9.42 11.89
C MET A 624 17.46 10.61 10.94
N PHE A 625 18.59 10.86 10.27
CA PHE A 625 18.74 11.96 9.33
C PHE A 625 18.55 11.46 7.90
N LYS A 626 17.66 12.14 7.15
CA LYS A 626 17.45 11.93 5.72
C LYS A 626 18.04 13.14 4.98
N PRO A 627 19.27 13.03 4.43
CA PRO A 627 19.83 14.10 3.60
C PRO A 627 18.86 14.41 2.46
N GLY A 628 18.54 15.70 2.27
CA GLY A 628 17.61 16.17 1.25
C GLY A 628 18.28 16.95 0.12
N LEU A 629 17.47 17.38 -0.87
CA LEU A 629 17.92 18.18 -2.01
C LEU A 629 18.27 19.63 -1.62
N GLN A 630 17.86 20.07 -0.44
CA GLN A 630 18.14 21.38 0.12
C GLN A 630 19.12 21.26 1.30
N PRO A 631 20.41 21.05 1.03
CA PRO A 631 21.37 20.65 2.04
C PRO A 631 21.66 21.74 3.09
N ALA A 632 21.26 22.99 2.83
CA ALA A 632 21.37 24.08 3.81
C ALA A 632 20.20 24.11 4.82
N GLN A 633 19.08 23.43 4.55
CA GLN A 633 17.96 23.38 5.47
C GLN A 633 18.20 22.32 6.56
N PRO A 634 18.07 22.68 7.85
CA PRO A 634 18.20 21.70 8.93
C PRO A 634 17.00 20.76 8.95
N ALA A 635 17.21 19.49 9.33
CA ALA A 635 16.10 18.55 9.56
C ALA A 635 15.35 18.85 10.87
N LEU A 636 16.04 19.41 11.86
CA LEU A 636 15.47 19.86 13.13
C LEU A 636 15.83 21.32 13.38
N LYS A 637 14.82 22.17 13.55
CA LYS A 637 14.97 23.55 14.00
C LYS A 637 14.54 23.67 15.45
N VAL A 638 15.34 24.33 16.29
CA VAL A 638 15.08 24.53 17.72
C VAL A 638 15.13 26.02 18.03
N THR A 639 14.09 26.57 18.65
CA THR A 639 14.07 28.01 19.02
C THR A 639 14.73 28.29 20.37
N GLY A 640 14.89 27.27 21.21
CA GLY A 640 15.67 27.31 22.44
C GLY A 640 17.06 26.73 22.26
N THR A 641 17.54 26.07 23.30
CA THR A 641 18.84 25.38 23.34
C THR A 641 18.68 23.92 22.86
N ALA A 642 19.63 23.43 22.06
CA ALA A 642 19.72 22.01 21.73
C ALA A 642 20.87 21.34 22.51
N LEU A 643 20.54 20.41 23.40
CA LEU A 643 21.48 19.67 24.22
C LEU A 643 21.62 18.22 23.73
N LEU A 644 22.80 17.86 23.27
CA LEU A 644 23.13 16.54 22.74
C LEU A 644 24.03 15.79 23.72
N HIS A 645 23.48 14.84 24.48
CA HIS A 645 24.26 14.05 25.43
C HIS A 645 25.04 12.89 24.79
N GLY A 646 24.97 12.72 23.48
CA GLY A 646 25.56 11.60 22.74
C GLY A 646 24.57 11.02 21.73
N GLY A 647 24.51 9.69 21.66
CA GLY A 647 23.62 8.96 20.76
C GLY A 647 24.24 8.66 19.38
N THR A 648 23.40 8.18 18.48
CA THR A 648 23.79 7.81 17.11
C THR A 648 23.04 8.67 16.10
N LEU A 649 23.78 9.33 15.22
CA LEU A 649 23.23 9.92 14.01
C LEU A 649 23.18 8.85 12.92
N HIS A 650 21.99 8.37 12.59
CA HIS A 650 21.78 7.32 11.60
C HIS A 650 21.38 7.93 10.25
N LEU A 651 22.21 7.76 9.23
CA LEU A 651 21.95 8.29 7.90
C LEU A 651 21.09 7.31 7.10
N ILE A 652 19.95 7.80 6.63
CA ILE A 652 19.09 7.07 5.71
C ILE A 652 19.39 7.57 4.29
N PRO A 653 20.02 6.76 3.41
CA PRO A 653 20.26 7.17 2.04
C PRO A 653 18.94 7.34 1.30
N GLN A 654 18.74 8.51 0.71
CA GLN A 654 17.82 8.67 -0.42
C GLN A 654 18.62 8.50 -1.70
N ALA A 655 18.02 7.85 -2.71
CA ALA A 655 18.70 7.61 -3.98
C ALA A 655 19.29 8.94 -4.50
N GLU A 656 20.61 8.96 -4.71
CA GLU A 656 21.36 10.06 -5.31
C GLU A 656 21.62 11.31 -4.43
N VAL A 657 21.23 11.35 -3.14
CA VAL A 657 21.26 12.62 -2.40
C VAL A 657 22.60 12.93 -1.71
N ILE A 658 23.42 11.94 -1.32
CA ILE A 658 24.73 12.24 -0.67
C ILE A 658 25.82 12.52 -1.71
N THR A 659 26.33 13.74 -1.71
CA THR A 659 27.23 14.28 -2.72
C THR A 659 28.59 14.64 -2.11
N LEU A 660 29.70 14.31 -2.80
CA LEU A 660 31.05 14.61 -2.34
C LEU A 660 31.27 16.14 -2.27
N GLY A 661 31.84 16.62 -1.16
CA GLY A 661 32.08 18.05 -0.92
C GLY A 661 30.84 18.81 -0.46
N GLN A 662 29.68 18.16 -0.38
CA GLN A 662 28.46 18.78 0.13
C GLN A 662 28.48 18.87 1.65
N ARG A 663 27.92 19.95 2.19
CA ARG A 663 27.61 20.10 3.61
C ARG A 663 26.12 20.05 3.81
N TYR A 664 25.65 19.30 4.80
CA TYR A 664 24.25 19.15 5.16
C TYR A 664 23.99 19.72 6.55
N ALA A 665 22.98 20.59 6.69
CA ALA A 665 22.48 21.01 7.99
C ALA A 665 21.64 19.88 8.60
N VAL A 666 21.96 19.47 9.82
CA VAL A 666 21.21 18.42 10.55
C VAL A 666 20.28 19.08 11.56
N LEU A 667 20.84 19.98 12.37
CA LEU A 667 20.15 20.65 13.46
C LEU A 667 20.62 22.10 13.55
N GLU A 668 19.67 23.01 13.79
CA GLU A 668 19.93 24.42 14.11
C GLU A 668 19.19 24.80 15.40
N ALA A 669 19.81 25.58 16.27
CA ALA A 669 19.25 26.05 17.53
C ALA A 669 19.52 27.53 17.78
N ASP A 670 18.46 28.34 17.93
CA ASP A 670 18.57 29.80 18.06
C ASP A 670 19.29 30.22 19.35
N ALA A 671 19.19 29.45 20.45
CA ALA A 671 19.90 29.70 21.71
C ALA A 671 21.18 28.84 21.89
N GLY A 672 21.57 28.11 20.83
CA GLY A 672 22.84 27.40 20.74
C GLY A 672 22.75 25.87 20.84
N VAL A 673 23.79 25.21 20.33
CA VAL A 673 23.94 23.74 20.31
C VAL A 673 25.07 23.32 21.24
N TYR A 674 24.80 22.40 22.16
CA TYR A 674 25.77 21.90 23.15
C TYR A 674 25.90 20.38 23.07
N GLY A 675 27.12 19.89 22.86
CA GLY A 675 27.41 18.47 22.69
C GLY A 675 27.40 18.03 21.22
N GLN A 676 27.48 16.71 20.99
CA GLN A 676 27.54 16.10 19.66
C GLN A 676 27.06 14.64 19.70
N PHE A 677 26.78 14.04 18.55
CA PHE A 677 26.51 12.60 18.49
C PHE A 677 27.78 11.81 18.76
N THR A 678 27.67 10.74 19.56
CA THR A 678 28.80 9.85 19.88
C THR A 678 29.27 9.08 18.65
N SER A 679 28.35 8.75 17.74
CA SER A 679 28.67 8.04 16.50
C SER A 679 27.77 8.46 15.34
N VAL A 680 28.27 8.26 14.12
CA VAL A 680 27.55 8.46 12.86
C VAL A 680 27.45 7.13 12.14
N ASP A 681 26.26 6.53 12.08
CA ASP A 681 26.01 5.32 11.33
C ASP A 681 25.74 5.65 9.86
N HIS A 682 26.75 5.41 9.02
CA HIS A 682 26.75 5.64 7.58
C HIS A 682 27.05 4.35 6.81
N ARG A 683 26.79 3.17 7.39
CA ARG A 683 27.08 1.86 6.76
C ARG A 683 26.34 1.64 5.44
N ALA A 684 25.22 2.34 5.25
CA ALA A 684 24.46 2.34 4.00
C ALA A 684 25.02 3.32 2.94
N ILE A 685 26.09 4.05 3.25
CA ILE A 685 26.80 4.98 2.37
C ILE A 685 28.11 4.35 1.92
N SER A 686 28.57 4.70 0.71
CA SER A 686 29.85 4.21 0.19
C SER A 686 31.01 4.55 1.14
N PRO A 687 31.95 3.60 1.39
CA PRO A 687 33.15 3.88 2.18
C PRO A 687 34.14 4.82 1.48
N PHE A 688 33.96 5.10 0.18
CA PHE A 688 34.74 6.11 -0.54
C PHE A 688 34.30 7.55 -0.19
N LEU A 689 33.18 7.70 0.52
CA LEU A 689 32.77 8.94 1.17
C LEU A 689 33.09 8.83 2.67
N ARG A 690 33.65 9.89 3.23
CA ARG A 690 33.77 10.09 4.67
C ARG A 690 32.74 11.10 5.11
N ILE A 691 32.02 10.76 6.18
CA ILE A 691 31.00 11.62 6.77
C ILE A 691 31.54 12.10 8.12
N ASP A 692 31.88 13.38 8.19
CA ASP A 692 32.39 14.01 9.40
C ASP A 692 31.32 14.95 9.98
N GLN A 693 31.15 14.94 11.29
CA GLN A 693 30.26 15.89 11.97
C GLN A 693 30.94 17.26 12.05
N THR A 694 30.23 18.31 11.66
CA THR A 694 30.67 19.70 11.77
C THR A 694 29.80 20.43 12.79
N HIS A 695 30.41 21.30 13.60
CA HIS A 695 29.72 22.01 14.66
C HIS A 695 30.13 23.48 14.67
N ASP A 696 29.16 24.35 14.91
CA ASP A 696 29.37 25.72 15.34
C ASP A 696 28.49 26.00 16.59
N SER A 697 28.47 27.25 17.06
CA SER A 697 27.70 27.64 18.25
C SER A 697 26.19 27.45 18.14
N HIS A 698 25.61 27.46 16.94
CA HIS A 698 24.16 27.44 16.68
C HIS A 698 23.71 26.33 15.73
N ALA A 699 24.63 25.57 15.11
CA ALA A 699 24.29 24.49 14.19
C ALA A 699 25.20 23.26 14.32
N LEU A 700 24.60 22.10 14.05
CA LEU A 700 25.26 20.83 13.79
C LEU A 700 24.96 20.39 12.36
N GLY A 701 26.01 20.04 11.63
CA GLY A 701 25.91 19.57 10.25
C GLY A 701 26.81 18.37 9.96
N LEU A 702 26.78 17.93 8.71
CA LEU A 702 27.66 16.91 8.16
C LEU A 702 28.45 17.47 6.99
N GLU A 703 29.75 17.17 6.94
CA GLU A 703 30.59 17.40 5.77
C GLU A 703 30.92 16.07 5.10
N VAL A 704 30.67 16.00 3.80
CA VAL A 704 31.01 14.83 2.97
C VAL A 704 32.36 15.06 2.33
N SER A 705 33.36 14.30 2.74
CA SER A 705 34.71 14.36 2.18
C SER A 705 35.14 13.02 1.57
N ARG A 706 36.35 12.94 1.01
CA ARG A 706 36.87 11.67 0.46
C ARG A 706 37.18 10.71 1.61
N GLY A 707 36.63 9.51 1.51
CA GLY A 707 36.89 8.39 2.42
C GLY A 707 38.09 7.56 2.00
N VAL A 708 37.94 6.24 2.03
CA VAL A 708 38.99 5.35 1.52
C VAL A 708 39.23 5.66 0.03
N PRO A 709 40.48 5.65 -0.45
CA PRO A 709 40.76 5.96 -1.85
C PRO A 709 40.16 4.89 -2.77
N LEU A 710 39.68 5.26 -3.96
CA LEU A 710 39.22 4.30 -4.98
C LEU A 710 40.30 3.27 -5.32
N LEU A 711 41.56 3.66 -5.15
CA LEU A 711 42.72 2.79 -5.27
C LEU A 711 42.62 1.50 -4.43
N SER A 712 41.95 1.54 -3.27
CA SER A 712 41.81 0.36 -2.39
C SER A 712 40.94 -0.75 -3.00
N ALA A 713 40.09 -0.42 -3.98
CA ALA A 713 39.28 -1.38 -4.71
C ALA A 713 39.91 -1.80 -6.06
N ALA A 714 41.04 -1.20 -6.45
CA ALA A 714 41.65 -1.45 -7.74
C ALA A 714 42.59 -2.68 -7.73
N ASN A 715 42.27 -3.69 -8.53
CA ASN A 715 42.98 -4.97 -8.57
C ASN A 715 44.08 -5.01 -9.64
N THR A 716 43.84 -4.42 -10.81
CA THR A 716 44.77 -4.42 -11.94
C THR A 716 45.62 -3.15 -11.99
N SER A 717 46.76 -3.15 -12.70
CA SER A 717 47.56 -1.94 -12.90
C SER A 717 46.80 -0.85 -13.65
N ASN A 718 45.97 -1.22 -14.63
CA ASN A 718 45.11 -0.29 -15.38
C ASN A 718 44.03 0.31 -14.45
N GLN A 719 43.38 -0.52 -13.63
CA GLN A 719 42.43 -0.04 -12.61
C GLN A 719 43.14 0.88 -11.61
N ARG A 720 44.34 0.53 -11.12
CA ARG A 720 45.11 1.36 -10.19
C ARG A 720 45.52 2.70 -10.80
N ALA A 721 45.94 2.73 -12.05
CA ALA A 721 46.28 3.96 -12.75
C ALA A 721 45.04 4.88 -12.89
N THR A 722 43.89 4.28 -13.23
CA THR A 722 42.61 4.98 -13.37
C THR A 722 42.09 5.49 -12.02
N ALA A 723 42.15 4.67 -10.97
CA ALA A 723 41.73 5.04 -9.62
C ALA A 723 42.59 6.17 -9.06
N ASN A 724 43.92 6.09 -9.23
CA ASN A 724 44.84 7.15 -8.83
C ASN A 724 44.56 8.49 -9.51
N ALA A 725 44.12 8.49 -10.77
CA ALA A 725 43.68 9.70 -11.44
C ALA A 725 42.35 10.20 -10.87
N ALA A 726 41.39 9.29 -10.63
CA ALA A 726 40.07 9.62 -10.09
C ALA A 726 40.14 10.22 -8.67
N ASP A 727 41.02 9.69 -7.82
CA ASP A 727 41.25 10.16 -6.45
C ASP A 727 41.82 11.60 -6.40
N ARG A 728 42.45 12.07 -7.50
CA ARG A 728 43.03 13.42 -7.61
C ARG A 728 42.13 14.45 -8.29
N LEU A 729 41.00 14.01 -8.85
CA LEU A 729 40.04 14.93 -9.45
C LEU A 729 39.53 15.94 -8.41
N ALA A 730 39.21 17.16 -8.86
CA ALA A 730 38.51 18.11 -8.00
C ALA A 730 37.21 17.51 -7.46
N VAL A 731 36.83 17.86 -6.23
CA VAL A 731 35.60 17.32 -5.61
C VAL A 731 34.34 17.63 -6.43
N SER A 732 34.31 18.76 -7.13
CA SER A 732 33.23 19.15 -8.04
C SER A 732 33.24 18.40 -9.37
N HIS A 733 34.27 17.60 -9.67
CA HIS A 733 34.36 16.91 -10.95
C HIS A 733 33.27 15.84 -11.07
N PRO A 734 32.52 15.78 -12.18
CA PRO A 734 31.36 14.87 -12.28
C PRO A 734 31.71 13.38 -12.21
N LEU A 735 32.94 12.97 -12.60
CA LEU A 735 33.43 11.60 -12.35
C LEU A 735 33.78 11.35 -10.89
N ALA A 736 34.34 12.34 -10.17
CA ALA A 736 34.68 12.18 -8.76
C ALA A 736 33.42 11.89 -7.94
N GLN A 737 32.38 12.70 -8.14
CA GLN A 737 31.07 12.56 -7.51
C GLN A 737 30.50 11.14 -7.64
N ARG A 738 30.46 10.62 -8.87
CA ARG A 738 29.83 9.34 -9.19
C ARG A 738 30.68 8.15 -8.77
N LEU A 739 31.99 8.22 -8.91
CA LEU A 739 32.89 7.13 -8.51
C LEU A 739 32.93 6.97 -6.99
N THR A 740 32.94 8.07 -6.23
CA THR A 740 32.90 7.97 -4.76
C THR A 740 31.55 7.52 -4.23
N ALA A 741 30.47 7.58 -5.00
CA ALA A 741 29.17 7.04 -4.62
C ALA A 741 29.06 5.50 -4.79
N LEU A 742 30.00 4.85 -5.49
CA LEU A 742 29.99 3.40 -5.72
C LEU A 742 30.40 2.62 -4.47
N PHE A 743 29.96 1.37 -4.33
CA PHE A 743 30.53 0.45 -3.34
C PHE A 743 31.79 -0.25 -3.88
N PRO A 744 32.68 -0.76 -3.00
CA PRO A 744 33.94 -1.40 -3.41
C PRO A 744 33.79 -2.54 -4.43
N ALA A 745 32.66 -3.25 -4.42
CA ALA A 745 32.39 -4.33 -5.37
C ALA A 745 32.19 -3.83 -6.82
N ASP A 746 31.63 -2.62 -7.00
CA ASP A 746 31.28 -2.08 -8.32
C ASP A 746 32.39 -1.22 -8.93
N ALA A 747 33.28 -0.67 -8.09
CA ALA A 747 34.37 0.21 -8.49
C ALA A 747 35.31 -0.39 -9.56
N PRO A 748 35.77 -1.67 -9.49
CA PRO A 748 36.68 -2.23 -10.49
C PRO A 748 36.15 -2.17 -11.92
N HIS A 749 34.86 -2.47 -12.10
CA HIS A 749 34.22 -2.48 -13.41
C HIS A 749 34.08 -1.06 -13.99
N ALA A 750 33.71 -0.08 -13.16
CA ALA A 750 33.65 1.32 -13.57
C ALA A 750 35.05 1.85 -13.98
N LEU A 751 36.09 1.49 -13.23
CA LEU A 751 37.48 1.86 -13.53
C LEU A 751 37.96 1.24 -14.85
N ASP A 752 37.66 -0.03 -15.11
CA ASP A 752 38.01 -0.69 -16.38
C ASP A 752 37.33 0.01 -17.56
N GLN A 753 36.04 0.30 -17.45
CA GLN A 753 35.31 1.01 -18.49
C GLN A 753 35.91 2.37 -18.77
N LEU A 754 36.35 3.11 -17.74
CA LEU A 754 36.91 4.47 -17.85
C LEU A 754 38.37 4.53 -18.33
N SER A 755 39.13 3.44 -18.19
CA SER A 755 40.58 3.39 -18.45
C SER A 755 41.00 3.60 -19.92
N GLY A 756 40.12 3.36 -20.91
CA GLY A 756 40.48 3.49 -22.32
C GLY A 756 41.39 2.39 -22.88
N GLN A 757 41.38 1.20 -22.27
CA GLN A 757 42.17 0.02 -22.68
C GLN A 757 42.00 -0.38 -24.17
N LEU A 758 40.85 -0.08 -24.77
CA LEU A 758 40.57 -0.30 -26.21
C LEU A 758 41.66 0.30 -27.10
N HIS A 759 42.09 1.53 -26.84
CA HIS A 759 43.07 2.25 -27.67
C HIS A 759 44.44 1.57 -27.69
N ALA A 760 44.89 1.09 -26.52
CA ALA A 760 46.13 0.35 -26.41
C ALA A 760 46.02 -1.03 -27.06
N SER A 761 44.91 -1.75 -26.89
CA SER A 761 44.71 -3.08 -27.49
C SER A 761 44.58 -3.05 -29.02
N THR A 762 43.99 -2.00 -29.60
CA THR A 762 43.94 -1.80 -31.06
C THR A 762 45.34 -1.68 -31.67
N THR A 763 46.30 -1.14 -30.92
CA THR A 763 47.71 -1.04 -31.35
C THR A 763 48.32 -2.43 -31.59
N SER A 764 48.03 -3.41 -30.72
CA SER A 764 48.48 -4.79 -30.93
C SER A 764 47.89 -5.41 -32.19
N VAL A 765 46.62 -5.14 -32.49
CA VAL A 765 45.96 -5.64 -33.71
C VAL A 765 46.59 -5.03 -34.96
N LEU A 766 46.87 -3.72 -34.96
CA LEU A 766 47.52 -3.05 -36.10
C LEU A 766 48.93 -3.62 -36.36
N ILE A 767 49.71 -3.87 -35.30
CA ILE A 767 51.03 -4.51 -35.41
C ILE A 767 50.89 -5.94 -35.97
N GLU A 768 49.95 -6.74 -35.47
CA GLU A 768 49.73 -8.10 -35.95
C GLU A 768 49.29 -8.12 -37.43
N SER A 769 48.46 -7.17 -37.84
CA SER A 769 47.95 -7.05 -39.22
C SER A 769 49.03 -6.72 -40.26
N SER A 770 50.17 -6.14 -39.84
CA SER A 770 51.26 -5.73 -40.73
C SER A 770 51.84 -6.88 -41.59
N ARG A 771 51.69 -8.12 -41.11
CA ARG A 771 52.18 -9.32 -41.79
C ARG A 771 51.48 -9.62 -43.11
N VAL A 772 50.24 -9.18 -43.30
CA VAL A 772 49.46 -9.43 -44.51
C VAL A 772 50.21 -8.94 -45.74
N MET A 773 50.61 -7.66 -45.72
CA MET A 773 51.32 -7.00 -46.81
C MET A 773 52.71 -7.63 -47.01
N ARG A 774 53.36 -8.01 -45.91
CA ARG A 774 54.67 -8.70 -45.92
C ARG A 774 54.62 -10.02 -46.66
N ASN A 775 53.64 -10.84 -46.32
CA ASN A 775 53.51 -12.20 -46.83
C ASN A 775 53.16 -12.17 -48.32
N ALA A 776 52.24 -11.28 -48.74
CA ALA A 776 51.94 -11.08 -50.16
C ALA A 776 53.19 -10.67 -50.95
N ALA A 777 53.93 -9.66 -50.49
CA ALA A 777 55.17 -9.24 -51.15
C ALA A 777 56.21 -10.37 -51.28
N LEU A 778 56.46 -11.13 -50.21
CA LEU A 778 57.45 -12.21 -50.24
C LEU A 778 57.00 -13.40 -51.10
N GLU A 779 55.70 -13.68 -51.15
CA GLU A 779 55.13 -14.69 -52.04
C GLU A 779 55.34 -14.31 -53.51
N HIS A 780 55.06 -13.05 -53.87
CA HIS A 780 55.21 -12.55 -55.24
C HIS A 780 56.67 -12.30 -55.66
N ALA A 781 57.51 -11.81 -54.75
CA ALA A 781 58.94 -11.63 -55.01
C ALA A 781 59.66 -12.96 -55.31
N SER A 782 59.15 -14.07 -54.78
CA SER A 782 59.76 -15.41 -54.93
C SER A 782 59.19 -16.27 -56.06
N ASN A 783 58.24 -15.74 -56.84
CA ASN A 783 57.65 -16.36 -58.03
C ASN A 783 57.21 -17.84 -57.86
N LEU A 784 56.63 -18.16 -56.69
CA LEU A 784 56.24 -19.52 -56.28
C LEU A 784 55.26 -20.25 -57.23
N HIS A 785 54.68 -19.55 -58.21
CA HIS A 785 53.63 -20.08 -59.09
C HIS A 785 54.05 -20.27 -60.54
N HIS A 786 55.28 -19.92 -60.91
CA HIS A 786 55.82 -20.16 -62.25
C HIS A 786 57.12 -20.97 -62.15
N PRO A 787 57.05 -22.32 -62.13
CA PRO A 787 58.24 -23.12 -62.39
C PRO A 787 58.83 -22.74 -63.74
N ALA A 788 60.12 -22.41 -63.72
CA ALA A 788 60.92 -22.01 -64.88
C ALA A 788 60.68 -22.96 -66.07
N GLN A 789 60.20 -22.41 -67.18
CA GLN A 789 60.33 -23.06 -68.48
C GLN A 789 61.69 -22.68 -69.06
N HIS A 790 62.43 -23.69 -69.52
CA HIS A 790 63.74 -23.50 -70.13
C HIS A 790 63.69 -23.12 -71.62
N GLU A 791 62.51 -22.91 -72.25
CA GLU A 791 62.43 -22.76 -73.72
C GLU A 791 61.40 -21.73 -74.27
N SER A 792 61.01 -20.70 -73.53
CA SER A 792 60.30 -19.54 -74.11
C SER A 792 60.63 -18.28 -73.31
N PRO A 793 60.66 -17.06 -73.92
CA PRO A 793 61.01 -15.86 -73.18
C PRO A 793 60.04 -15.73 -72.00
N PRO A 794 60.52 -15.57 -70.76
CA PRO A 794 59.64 -15.43 -69.61
C PRO A 794 58.71 -14.25 -69.86
N SER A 795 57.42 -14.43 -69.59
CA SER A 795 56.48 -13.32 -69.49
C SER A 795 57.08 -12.29 -68.55
N ARG A 796 57.33 -11.08 -69.07
CA ARG A 796 58.14 -10.09 -68.36
C ARG A 796 57.31 -9.35 -67.32
N GLN A 797 55.97 -9.41 -67.38
CA GLN A 797 55.09 -8.68 -66.48
C GLN A 797 54.01 -9.60 -65.91
N ALA A 798 53.65 -9.39 -64.65
CA ALA A 798 52.54 -10.07 -64.02
C ALA A 798 51.68 -9.08 -63.22
N VAL A 799 50.37 -9.28 -63.26
CA VAL A 799 49.40 -8.60 -62.40
C VAL A 799 48.71 -9.65 -61.53
N TRP A 800 48.39 -9.25 -60.30
CA TRP A 800 47.76 -10.15 -59.35
C TRP A 800 46.78 -9.42 -58.44
N VAL A 801 45.79 -10.17 -58.00
CA VAL A 801 44.80 -9.76 -57.00
C VAL A 801 44.72 -10.81 -55.91
N GLN A 802 44.70 -10.36 -54.66
CA GLN A 802 44.56 -11.23 -53.50
C GLN A 802 43.48 -10.67 -52.58
N SER A 803 42.52 -11.52 -52.21
CA SER A 803 41.54 -11.22 -51.17
C SER A 803 41.87 -12.00 -49.90
N LEU A 804 41.57 -11.42 -48.74
CA LEU A 804 41.77 -12.07 -47.45
C LEU A 804 40.60 -11.83 -46.51
N HIS A 805 40.39 -12.79 -45.62
CA HIS A 805 39.54 -12.65 -44.45
C HIS A 805 40.19 -13.36 -43.26
N ASN A 806 40.51 -12.60 -42.22
CA ASN A 806 41.18 -13.10 -41.02
C ASN A 806 40.33 -12.83 -39.78
N ASN A 807 40.21 -13.84 -38.93
CA ASN A 807 39.60 -13.75 -37.62
C ASN A 807 40.62 -14.12 -36.55
N GLY A 808 40.86 -13.22 -35.62
CA GLY A 808 41.87 -13.39 -34.59
C GLY A 808 41.41 -12.97 -33.21
N ARG A 809 42.09 -13.50 -32.19
CA ARG A 809 41.93 -13.10 -30.79
C ARG A 809 43.30 -13.00 -30.14
N ILE A 810 43.52 -11.91 -29.41
CA ILE A 810 44.63 -11.69 -28.49
C ILE A 810 44.07 -11.78 -27.08
N ASP A 811 44.56 -12.71 -26.28
CA ASP A 811 44.18 -12.91 -24.89
C ASP A 811 44.75 -11.81 -23.99
N GLY A 812 43.99 -11.51 -22.94
CA GLY A 812 44.43 -10.59 -21.89
C GLY A 812 45.55 -11.18 -21.03
N ASN A 813 46.09 -10.37 -20.12
CA ASN A 813 47.20 -10.76 -19.24
C ASN A 813 46.89 -10.58 -17.75
N GLY A 814 45.61 -10.60 -17.37
CA GLY A 814 45.15 -10.29 -16.02
C GLY A 814 45.13 -8.79 -15.68
N ASN A 815 45.82 -7.95 -16.46
CA ASN A 815 45.77 -6.49 -16.35
C ASN A 815 44.92 -5.84 -17.44
N ALA A 816 45.21 -6.18 -18.69
CA ALA A 816 44.50 -5.68 -19.86
C ALA A 816 43.49 -6.72 -20.38
N GLN A 817 42.31 -6.27 -20.75
CA GLN A 817 41.30 -7.13 -21.40
C GLN A 817 41.78 -7.61 -22.78
N GLY A 818 41.39 -8.83 -23.15
CA GLY A 818 41.68 -9.39 -24.47
C GLY A 818 40.94 -8.68 -25.61
N ALA A 819 41.47 -8.80 -26.82
CA ALA A 819 40.92 -8.21 -28.03
C ALA A 819 40.53 -9.30 -29.04
N GLN A 820 39.35 -9.19 -29.62
CA GLN A 820 38.93 -9.98 -30.78
C GLN A 820 38.93 -9.06 -32.00
N TYR A 821 39.39 -9.56 -33.14
CA TYR A 821 39.40 -8.78 -34.36
C TYR A 821 39.06 -9.58 -35.61
N THR A 822 38.50 -8.88 -36.58
CA THR A 822 38.24 -9.36 -37.93
C THR A 822 38.86 -8.39 -38.91
N LEU A 823 39.61 -8.88 -39.90
CA LEU A 823 40.23 -8.09 -40.96
C LEU A 823 39.79 -8.67 -42.30
N THR A 824 39.34 -7.81 -43.21
CA THR A 824 39.00 -8.19 -44.58
C THR A 824 39.62 -7.19 -45.53
N GLY A 825 40.23 -7.65 -46.61
CA GLY A 825 40.87 -6.74 -47.54
C GLY A 825 41.14 -7.34 -48.90
N VAL A 826 41.46 -6.45 -49.83
CA VAL A 826 41.89 -6.77 -51.19
C VAL A 826 43.22 -6.09 -51.45
N LEU A 827 44.16 -6.86 -51.97
CA LEU A 827 45.47 -6.45 -52.42
C LEU A 827 45.52 -6.58 -53.94
N LEU A 828 46.18 -5.62 -54.57
CA LEU A 828 46.43 -5.57 -56.00
C LEU A 828 47.91 -5.29 -56.18
N GLY A 829 48.57 -5.99 -57.10
CA GLY A 829 49.96 -5.72 -57.39
C GLY A 829 50.33 -6.02 -58.83
N ALA A 830 51.48 -5.48 -59.20
CA ALA A 830 52.12 -5.72 -60.48
C ALA A 830 53.62 -5.88 -60.25
N ASP A 831 54.20 -6.88 -60.90
CA ASP A 831 55.65 -7.11 -60.89
C ASP A 831 56.21 -7.34 -62.28
N HIS A 832 57.50 -7.02 -62.41
CA HIS A 832 58.29 -7.21 -63.61
C HIS A 832 59.44 -8.16 -63.30
N ASP A 833 59.59 -9.17 -64.14
CA ASP A 833 60.69 -10.13 -64.10
C ASP A 833 61.77 -9.69 -65.09
N PHE A 834 62.97 -9.38 -64.57
CA PHE A 834 64.13 -9.01 -65.35
C PHE A 834 64.96 -10.25 -65.68
N GLU A 835 65.70 -10.19 -66.79
CA GLU A 835 66.66 -11.23 -67.15
C GLU A 835 67.63 -11.49 -65.98
N GLN A 836 68.01 -12.76 -65.77
CA GLN A 836 68.88 -13.22 -64.67
C GLN A 836 68.22 -13.39 -63.29
N GLY A 837 66.88 -13.41 -63.21
CA GLY A 837 66.18 -13.84 -61.98
C GLY A 837 65.93 -12.74 -60.95
N THR A 838 65.95 -11.46 -61.38
CA THR A 838 65.57 -10.31 -60.54
C THR A 838 64.10 -9.97 -60.78
N ARG A 839 63.33 -9.75 -59.72
CA ARG A 839 61.95 -9.27 -59.80
C ARG A 839 61.76 -8.00 -58.99
N LEU A 840 61.07 -7.02 -59.57
CA LEU A 840 60.63 -5.81 -58.86
C LEU A 840 59.12 -5.68 -58.98
N GLY A 841 58.45 -5.33 -57.89
CA GLY A 841 57.01 -5.15 -57.90
C GLY A 841 56.53 -4.05 -56.97
N VAL A 842 55.33 -3.57 -57.30
CA VAL A 842 54.57 -2.62 -56.50
C VAL A 842 53.23 -3.23 -56.16
N MET A 843 52.71 -2.88 -55.00
CA MET A 843 51.42 -3.36 -54.52
C MET A 843 50.69 -2.28 -53.74
N MET A 844 49.37 -2.33 -53.80
CA MET A 844 48.47 -1.53 -53.00
C MET A 844 47.40 -2.41 -52.36
N ALA A 845 46.90 -2.00 -51.21
CA ALA A 845 45.87 -2.73 -50.48
C ALA A 845 44.82 -1.78 -49.91
N SER A 846 43.57 -2.24 -49.93
CA SER A 846 42.48 -1.61 -49.19
C SER A 846 41.84 -2.66 -48.29
N GLY A 847 41.62 -2.33 -47.03
CA GLY A 847 41.03 -3.25 -46.07
C GLY A 847 40.24 -2.55 -44.99
N GLN A 848 39.28 -3.29 -44.44
CA GLN A 848 38.45 -2.88 -43.32
C GLN A 848 38.54 -3.92 -42.20
N GLY A 849 38.30 -3.49 -40.97
CA GLY A 849 38.32 -4.38 -39.83
C GLY A 849 37.55 -3.87 -38.63
N ASP A 850 37.31 -4.78 -37.70
CA ASP A 850 36.67 -4.51 -36.43
C ASP A 850 37.53 -5.07 -35.29
N VAL A 851 37.65 -4.31 -34.20
CA VAL A 851 38.29 -4.72 -32.95
C VAL A 851 37.29 -4.58 -31.82
N LYS A 852 37.14 -5.61 -31.00
CA LYS A 852 36.26 -5.63 -29.82
C LYS A 852 37.05 -6.03 -28.58
N THR A 853 36.91 -5.25 -27.50
CA THR A 853 37.60 -5.49 -26.23
C THR A 853 36.61 -5.52 -25.07
N GLY A 854 35.88 -6.62 -24.89
CA GLY A 854 34.95 -6.81 -23.76
C GLY A 854 34.03 -5.60 -23.51
N ALA A 855 33.93 -5.19 -22.25
CA ALA A 855 33.19 -3.99 -21.84
C ALA A 855 33.90 -2.67 -22.19
N SER A 856 35.16 -2.72 -22.66
CA SER A 856 36.00 -1.56 -22.96
C SER A 856 35.72 -0.91 -24.33
N GLY A 857 34.86 -1.51 -25.16
CA GLY A 857 34.35 -0.89 -26.40
C GLY A 857 34.70 -1.61 -27.71
N LYS A 858 34.41 -0.95 -28.83
CA LYS A 858 34.66 -1.41 -30.20
C LYS A 858 35.41 -0.33 -30.99
N ALA A 859 36.33 -0.74 -31.86
CA ALA A 859 36.92 0.12 -32.88
C ALA A 859 36.70 -0.47 -34.28
N THR A 860 36.42 0.38 -35.26
CA THR A 860 36.43 0.06 -36.69
C THR A 860 37.73 0.59 -37.29
N LEU A 861 38.30 -0.15 -38.23
CA LEU A 861 39.59 0.11 -38.86
C LEU A 861 39.38 0.21 -40.37
N ASP A 862 39.83 1.30 -40.98
CA ASP A 862 39.97 1.42 -42.44
C ASP A 862 41.44 1.62 -42.77
N ALA A 863 41.98 0.84 -43.71
CA ALA A 863 43.39 0.83 -44.02
C ALA A 863 43.65 0.92 -45.52
N TYR A 864 44.50 1.87 -45.91
CA TYR A 864 45.08 1.97 -47.25
C TYR A 864 46.57 1.76 -47.17
N GLN A 865 47.09 0.80 -47.94
CA GLN A 865 48.49 0.41 -47.87
C GLN A 865 49.13 0.45 -49.26
N VAL A 866 50.41 0.80 -49.29
CA VAL A 866 51.25 0.76 -50.48
C VAL A 866 52.58 0.10 -50.13
N GLY A 867 53.15 -0.63 -51.07
CA GLY A 867 54.43 -1.27 -50.85
C GLY A 867 55.19 -1.54 -52.14
N LEU A 868 56.49 -1.70 -51.97
CA LEU A 868 57.43 -2.09 -53.02
C LEU A 868 58.19 -3.33 -52.54
N TYR A 869 58.44 -4.25 -53.45
CA TYR A 869 59.18 -5.48 -53.16
C TYR A 869 60.16 -5.79 -54.28
N ALA A 870 61.25 -6.44 -53.89
CA ALA A 870 62.29 -6.88 -54.78
C ALA A 870 62.73 -8.30 -54.39
N GLY A 871 63.11 -9.08 -55.38
CA GLY A 871 63.61 -10.44 -55.21
C GLY A 871 64.71 -10.73 -56.19
N HIS A 872 65.71 -11.52 -55.78
CA HIS A 872 66.66 -12.10 -56.71
C HIS A 872 66.94 -13.55 -56.33
N THR A 873 66.98 -14.43 -57.33
CA THR A 873 67.26 -15.86 -57.14
C THR A 873 68.56 -16.24 -57.83
N TRP A 874 69.56 -16.62 -57.04
CA TRP A 874 70.81 -17.23 -57.49
C TRP A 874 70.70 -18.75 -57.41
N ASP A 875 70.33 -19.40 -58.51
CA ASP A 875 70.18 -20.85 -58.61
C ASP A 875 69.25 -21.41 -57.51
N ALA A 876 69.78 -22.09 -56.49
CA ALA A 876 69.00 -22.60 -55.35
C ALA A 876 68.73 -21.56 -54.24
N PHE A 877 69.46 -20.46 -54.15
CA PHE A 877 69.32 -19.47 -53.08
C PHE A 877 68.60 -18.20 -53.55
N GLY A 878 67.58 -17.75 -52.84
CA GLY A 878 66.85 -16.52 -53.12
C GLY A 878 66.87 -15.54 -51.95
N LEU A 879 66.99 -14.26 -52.26
CA LEU A 879 66.87 -13.15 -51.31
C LEU A 879 65.76 -12.21 -51.75
N TYR A 880 64.81 -11.98 -50.85
CA TYR A 880 63.60 -11.21 -51.10
C TYR A 880 63.43 -10.16 -50.02
N GLY A 881 62.92 -8.98 -50.36
CA GLY A 881 62.66 -7.95 -49.37
C GLY A 881 61.71 -6.89 -49.87
N GLY A 882 61.29 -6.01 -48.98
CA GLY A 882 60.37 -4.95 -49.32
C GLY A 882 60.18 -3.89 -48.24
N LEU A 883 59.56 -2.81 -48.68
CA LEU A 883 59.11 -1.70 -47.83
C LEU A 883 57.60 -1.57 -48.00
N ALA A 884 56.88 -1.38 -46.89
CA ALA A 884 55.45 -1.15 -46.88
C ALA A 884 55.08 0.03 -45.98
N TYR A 885 54.11 0.81 -46.43
CA TYR A 885 53.51 1.92 -45.70
C TYR A 885 51.99 1.74 -45.68
N ALA A 886 51.38 1.91 -44.51
CA ALA A 886 49.94 1.85 -44.35
C ALA A 886 49.44 3.08 -43.60
N HIS A 887 48.40 3.71 -44.14
CA HIS A 887 47.60 4.71 -43.45
C HIS A 887 46.34 4.03 -42.91
N HIS A 888 46.04 4.25 -41.64
CA HIS A 888 44.88 3.68 -40.95
C HIS A 888 44.02 4.80 -40.36
N THR A 889 42.72 4.75 -40.63
CA THR A 889 41.71 5.51 -39.87
C THR A 889 41.04 4.57 -38.89
N VAL A 890 41.00 4.97 -37.62
CA VAL A 890 40.47 4.16 -36.52
C VAL A 890 39.38 4.96 -35.83
N GLN A 891 38.14 4.48 -35.98
CA GLN A 891 37.00 5.06 -35.30
C GLN A 891 36.65 4.21 -34.10
N SER A 892 36.63 4.80 -32.92
CA SER A 892 36.35 4.09 -31.68
C SER A 892 35.00 4.49 -31.10
N LYS A 893 34.33 3.54 -30.46
CA LYS A 893 33.14 3.76 -29.64
C LYS A 893 33.28 2.96 -28.34
N ARG A 894 33.24 3.65 -27.21
CA ARG A 894 33.31 3.09 -25.86
C ARG A 894 32.07 3.51 -25.09
N ARG A 895 31.44 2.57 -24.40
CA ARG A 895 30.27 2.86 -23.56
C ARG A 895 30.70 2.79 -22.10
N VAL A 896 30.40 3.85 -21.35
CA VAL A 896 30.66 3.92 -19.91
C VAL A 896 29.32 3.94 -19.21
N THR A 897 29.00 2.85 -18.53
CA THR A 897 27.74 2.65 -17.83
C THR A 897 27.98 2.05 -16.44
N PHE A 898 27.68 2.84 -15.41
CA PHE A 898 27.61 2.44 -14.01
C PHE A 898 26.64 3.37 -13.26
N THR A 899 26.35 3.12 -11.98
CA THR A 899 25.38 3.90 -11.21
C THR A 899 25.64 5.42 -11.32
N GLY A 900 24.64 6.16 -11.81
CA GLY A 900 24.72 7.61 -12.02
C GLY A 900 25.45 8.08 -13.29
N LEU A 901 25.95 7.18 -14.16
CA LEU A 901 26.61 7.54 -15.43
C LEU A 901 26.24 6.59 -16.58
N ASN A 902 25.83 7.15 -17.73
CA ASN A 902 25.60 6.39 -18.96
C ASN A 902 26.00 7.26 -20.16
N GLU A 903 27.21 7.07 -20.66
CA GLU A 903 27.81 7.87 -21.72
C GLU A 903 28.29 6.97 -22.88
N THR A 904 28.26 7.53 -24.09
CA THR A 904 28.89 6.92 -25.26
C THR A 904 29.98 7.84 -25.77
N LEU A 905 31.21 7.37 -25.64
CA LEU A 905 32.41 8.09 -26.00
C LEU A 905 32.87 7.63 -27.37
N SER A 906 33.23 8.58 -28.24
CA SER A 906 33.68 8.28 -29.60
C SER A 906 34.92 9.07 -29.98
N SER A 907 35.75 8.52 -30.86
CA SER A 907 36.90 9.22 -31.41
C SER A 907 37.17 8.79 -32.84
N ASP A 908 37.89 9.65 -33.58
CA ASP A 908 38.50 9.33 -34.86
C ASP A 908 40.02 9.56 -34.72
N ALA A 909 40.82 8.58 -35.12
CA ALA A 909 42.26 8.58 -34.97
C ALA A 909 42.96 8.13 -36.26
N LYS A 910 43.98 8.88 -36.68
CA LYS A 910 44.82 8.53 -37.82
C LYS A 910 46.13 7.90 -37.34
N ASN A 911 46.51 6.80 -37.96
CA ASN A 911 47.72 6.04 -37.63
C ASN A 911 48.49 5.65 -38.89
N HIS A 912 49.79 5.43 -38.75
CA HIS A 912 50.69 5.10 -39.83
C HIS A 912 51.57 3.91 -39.45
N THR A 913 51.54 2.84 -40.24
CA THR A 913 52.43 1.69 -40.08
C THR A 913 53.50 1.71 -41.17
N GLN A 914 54.75 1.62 -40.77
CA GLN A 914 55.91 1.48 -41.66
C GLN A 914 56.55 0.12 -41.40
N GLN A 915 56.93 -0.58 -42.45
CA GLN A 915 57.57 -1.88 -42.32
C GLN A 915 58.68 -2.07 -43.35
N ALA A 916 59.81 -2.61 -42.88
CA ALA A 916 60.88 -3.13 -43.72
C ALA A 916 61.10 -4.61 -43.42
N PHE A 917 61.31 -5.44 -44.44
CA PHE A 917 61.48 -6.88 -44.26
C PHE A 917 62.39 -7.49 -45.32
N ILE A 918 63.02 -8.60 -44.93
CA ILE A 918 63.90 -9.40 -45.77
C ILE A 918 63.73 -10.88 -45.46
N GLU A 919 63.79 -11.74 -46.47
CA GLU A 919 63.70 -13.20 -46.37
C GLU A 919 64.79 -13.83 -47.24
N GLY A 920 65.63 -14.67 -46.65
CA GLY A 920 66.53 -15.57 -47.36
C GLY A 920 65.93 -16.97 -47.43
N ARG A 921 65.97 -17.60 -48.59
CA ARG A 921 65.35 -18.91 -48.84
C ARG A 921 66.29 -19.82 -49.63
N TYR A 922 66.37 -21.08 -49.27
CA TYR A 922 67.11 -22.08 -50.04
C TYR A 922 66.15 -23.13 -50.59
N ARG A 923 66.21 -23.40 -51.89
CA ARG A 923 65.29 -24.28 -52.61
C ARG A 923 65.92 -25.65 -52.85
N TRP A 924 65.23 -26.70 -52.43
CA TRP A 924 65.60 -28.08 -52.74
C TRP A 924 64.49 -28.76 -53.52
N GLN A 925 64.77 -29.10 -54.78
CA GLN A 925 63.80 -29.75 -55.67
C GLN A 925 64.20 -31.19 -55.98
N SER A 926 63.26 -32.13 -55.82
CA SER A 926 63.44 -33.54 -56.14
C SER A 926 62.12 -34.14 -56.67
N GLY A 927 62.03 -34.29 -57.99
CA GLY A 927 60.83 -34.78 -58.68
C GLY A 927 59.60 -33.89 -58.45
N ILE A 928 58.61 -34.44 -57.75
CA ILE A 928 57.34 -33.78 -57.40
C ILE A 928 57.42 -32.93 -56.12
N TRP A 929 58.54 -33.00 -55.38
CA TRP A 929 58.77 -32.27 -54.13
C TRP A 929 59.62 -31.02 -54.34
N ASP A 930 59.18 -29.91 -53.75
CA ASP A 930 59.95 -28.66 -53.61
C ASP A 930 59.92 -28.23 -52.14
N ILE A 931 61.09 -28.25 -51.49
CA ILE A 931 61.26 -27.95 -50.07
C ILE A 931 62.08 -26.67 -49.93
N GLN A 932 61.56 -25.72 -49.16
CA GLN A 932 62.09 -24.37 -49.06
C GLN A 932 62.22 -23.91 -47.60
N PRO A 933 63.32 -24.24 -46.90
CA PRO A 933 63.67 -23.57 -45.66
C PRO A 933 63.92 -22.07 -45.91
N TYR A 934 63.44 -21.23 -45.00
CA TYR A 934 63.62 -19.78 -45.05
C TYR A 934 63.85 -19.15 -43.67
N LEU A 935 64.55 -18.02 -43.68
CA LEU A 935 64.73 -17.13 -42.55
C LEU A 935 64.32 -15.72 -42.94
N GLN A 936 63.41 -15.13 -42.18
CA GLN A 936 62.81 -13.83 -42.41
C GLN A 936 63.05 -12.91 -41.21
N LEU A 937 63.39 -11.65 -41.49
CA LEU A 937 63.50 -10.58 -40.51
C LEU A 937 62.58 -9.43 -40.93
N ALA A 938 61.86 -8.84 -39.98
CA ALA A 938 61.03 -7.67 -40.22
C ALA A 938 61.11 -6.65 -39.07
N HIS A 939 61.14 -5.37 -39.43
CA HIS A 939 61.01 -4.25 -38.49
C HIS A 939 59.70 -3.52 -38.79
N VAL A 940 58.80 -3.47 -37.80
CA VAL A 940 57.48 -2.82 -37.89
C VAL A 940 57.46 -1.63 -36.95
N ARG A 941 57.16 -0.44 -37.47
CA ARG A 941 57.01 0.80 -36.70
C ARG A 941 55.59 1.36 -36.88
N LEU A 942 54.87 1.50 -35.78
CA LEU A 942 53.54 2.11 -35.74
C LEU A 942 53.63 3.50 -35.09
N GLN A 943 53.23 4.52 -35.84
CA GLN A 943 53.09 5.90 -35.40
C GLN A 943 51.61 6.25 -35.29
N ARG A 944 51.22 6.94 -34.23
CA ARG A 944 49.82 7.24 -33.91
C ARG A 944 49.68 8.73 -33.64
N GLU A 945 48.68 9.38 -34.19
CA GLU A 945 48.39 10.78 -33.89
C GLU A 945 47.74 10.92 -32.50
N THR A 946 47.87 12.11 -31.90
CA THR A 946 47.14 12.44 -30.66
C THR A 946 45.72 12.81 -31.03
N PHE A 947 44.74 12.29 -30.29
CA PHE A 947 43.33 12.55 -30.53
C PHE A 947 42.56 12.68 -29.21
N ASN A 948 41.35 13.22 -29.29
CA ASN A 948 40.44 13.33 -28.14
C ASN A 948 39.18 12.51 -28.41
N GLU A 949 38.69 11.82 -27.39
CA GLU A 949 37.32 11.33 -27.39
C GLU A 949 36.33 12.48 -27.16
N GLN A 950 35.10 12.27 -27.60
CA GLN A 950 33.96 13.16 -27.41
C GLN A 950 32.78 12.36 -26.84
N GLY A 951 31.83 13.02 -26.16
CA GLY A 951 30.55 12.42 -25.79
C GLY A 951 30.26 12.29 -24.29
N GLY A 952 31.10 12.83 -23.41
CA GLY A 952 30.83 12.83 -21.97
C GLY A 952 32.03 13.13 -21.06
N HIS A 953 31.80 13.07 -19.75
CA HIS A 953 32.82 13.30 -18.72
C HIS A 953 33.91 12.24 -18.69
N GLY A 954 33.63 11.01 -19.16
CA GLY A 954 34.61 9.94 -19.29
C GLY A 954 35.55 10.05 -20.50
N ALA A 955 35.40 11.09 -21.33
CA ALA A 955 36.18 11.30 -22.54
C ALA A 955 37.68 11.47 -22.25
N LEU A 956 38.50 10.73 -22.99
CA LEU A 956 39.95 10.73 -22.86
C LEU A 956 40.62 11.58 -23.95
N LYS A 957 41.61 12.37 -23.55
CA LYS A 957 42.70 12.81 -24.41
C LYS A 957 43.71 11.68 -24.51
N VAL A 958 43.89 11.12 -25.70
CA VAL A 958 44.77 9.98 -25.94
C VAL A 958 46.02 10.46 -26.65
N ARG A 959 47.12 10.46 -25.92
CA ARG A 959 48.46 10.66 -26.47
C ARG A 959 49.09 9.29 -26.68
N SER A 960 49.36 8.99 -27.95
CA SER A 960 49.87 7.69 -28.34
C SER A 960 51.36 7.74 -28.65
N PRO A 961 52.23 7.09 -27.87
CA PRO A 961 53.63 6.93 -28.23
C PRO A 961 53.80 5.99 -29.44
N HIS A 962 54.94 6.12 -30.14
CA HIS A 962 55.33 5.21 -31.21
C HIS A 962 55.64 3.81 -30.67
N SER A 963 55.35 2.77 -31.43
CA SER A 963 55.72 1.39 -31.10
C SER A 963 56.56 0.78 -32.21
N ALA A 964 57.57 -0.01 -31.83
CA ALA A 964 58.40 -0.71 -32.79
C ALA A 964 58.58 -2.17 -32.35
N VAL A 965 58.37 -3.10 -33.27
CA VAL A 965 58.51 -4.54 -33.04
C VAL A 965 59.42 -5.13 -34.11
N ASN A 966 60.36 -5.96 -33.66
CA ASN A 966 61.21 -6.76 -34.53
C ASN A 966 60.70 -8.20 -34.56
N LEU A 967 60.54 -8.77 -35.75
CA LEU A 967 60.09 -10.14 -35.96
C LEU A 967 61.21 -10.94 -36.62
N ALA A 968 61.54 -12.09 -36.05
CA ALA A 968 62.41 -13.08 -36.66
C ALA A 968 61.62 -14.37 -36.86
N THR A 969 61.49 -14.80 -38.11
CA THR A 969 60.68 -15.95 -38.50
C THR A 969 61.56 -16.98 -39.21
N GLY A 970 61.59 -18.20 -38.67
CA GLY A 970 62.20 -19.35 -39.33
C GLY A 970 61.12 -20.32 -39.75
N GLY A 971 61.17 -20.84 -40.97
CA GLY A 971 60.15 -21.77 -41.44
C GLY A 971 60.60 -22.64 -42.59
N VAL A 972 59.73 -23.55 -42.97
CA VAL A 972 59.87 -24.41 -44.15
C VAL A 972 58.56 -24.41 -44.93
N ARG A 973 58.66 -24.27 -46.25
CA ARG A 973 57.53 -24.45 -47.17
C ARG A 973 57.76 -25.70 -48.02
N PHE A 974 56.69 -26.44 -48.25
CA PHE A 974 56.62 -27.63 -49.08
C PHE A 974 55.65 -27.34 -50.21
N THR A 975 56.05 -27.64 -51.44
CA THR A 975 55.16 -27.68 -52.60
C THR A 975 55.21 -29.07 -53.21
N PHE A 976 54.02 -29.62 -53.46
CA PHE A 976 53.79 -30.91 -54.07
C PHE A 976 53.12 -30.71 -55.43
N ASP A 977 53.89 -30.89 -56.50
CA ASP A 977 53.47 -30.65 -57.88
C ASP A 977 52.77 -31.90 -58.46
N MET A 978 51.44 -31.87 -58.59
CA MET A 978 50.67 -32.99 -59.13
C MET A 978 50.67 -32.99 -60.66
N GLY A 979 51.06 -34.11 -61.27
CA GLY A 979 51.01 -34.31 -62.72
C GLY A 979 52.18 -33.74 -63.51
N LYS A 980 53.30 -33.43 -62.85
CA LYS A 980 54.55 -32.98 -63.49
C LYS A 980 55.17 -34.14 -64.30
N THR A 981 55.11 -34.07 -65.63
CA THR A 981 55.83 -34.98 -66.54
C THR A 981 57.12 -34.32 -67.01
N SER A 982 58.03 -35.09 -67.62
CA SER A 982 59.30 -34.60 -68.18
C SER A 982 59.16 -33.53 -69.28
N SER A 983 57.94 -33.15 -69.66
CA SER A 983 57.66 -32.21 -70.75
C SER A 983 56.56 -31.17 -70.46
N GLY A 984 56.08 -30.99 -69.22
CA GLY A 984 55.07 -29.97 -68.93
C GLY A 984 54.94 -29.54 -67.45
N PRO A 985 54.46 -28.30 -67.18
CA PRO A 985 54.24 -27.81 -65.82
C PRO A 985 53.06 -28.54 -65.14
N ALA A 986 53.07 -28.60 -63.80
CA ALA A 986 51.96 -29.15 -63.03
C ALA A 986 50.68 -28.30 -63.18
N TRP A 987 49.52 -28.97 -63.31
CA TRP A 987 48.21 -28.31 -63.41
C TRP A 987 47.62 -27.97 -62.02
N LEU A 988 48.06 -28.69 -60.98
CA LEU A 988 47.68 -28.49 -59.59
C LEU A 988 48.89 -28.70 -58.69
N SER A 989 49.14 -27.77 -57.77
CA SER A 989 50.17 -27.91 -56.73
C SER A 989 49.55 -27.75 -55.35
N LEU A 990 49.90 -28.63 -54.42
CA LEU A 990 49.54 -28.51 -53.01
C LEU A 990 50.70 -27.87 -52.26
N THR A 991 50.41 -26.87 -51.44
CA THR A 991 51.39 -26.14 -50.63
C THR A 991 51.10 -26.37 -49.16
N ALA A 992 52.16 -26.61 -48.38
CA ALA A 992 52.10 -26.69 -46.92
C ALA A 992 53.28 -25.92 -46.34
N GLY A 993 53.07 -25.24 -45.21
CA GLY A 993 54.10 -24.45 -44.56
C GLY A 993 54.02 -24.56 -43.05
N ALA A 994 55.18 -24.56 -42.40
CA ALA A 994 55.29 -24.40 -40.97
C ALA A 994 56.34 -23.33 -40.66
N ALA A 995 56.00 -22.39 -39.78
CA ALA A 995 56.87 -21.30 -39.40
C ALA A 995 56.82 -21.02 -37.90
N TYR A 996 57.94 -20.61 -37.33
CA TYR A 996 58.04 -20.14 -35.97
C TYR A 996 58.55 -18.69 -35.98
N THR A 997 57.76 -17.78 -35.42
CA THR A 997 58.09 -16.37 -35.31
C THR A 997 58.39 -16.01 -33.86
N ARG A 998 59.50 -15.31 -33.63
CA ARG A 998 59.86 -14.69 -32.35
C ARG A 998 59.84 -13.17 -32.49
N ALA A 999 59.09 -12.51 -31.63
CA ALA A 999 58.97 -11.06 -31.58
C ALA A 999 59.82 -10.47 -30.44
N SER A 1000 60.37 -9.28 -30.65
CA SER A 1000 61.11 -8.50 -29.64
C SER A 1000 60.87 -6.99 -29.81
N GLY A 1001 61.22 -6.19 -28.80
CA GLY A 1001 60.92 -4.75 -28.76
C GLY A 1001 59.64 -4.43 -27.98
N GLY A 1002 58.82 -3.52 -28.50
CA GLY A 1002 57.61 -3.01 -27.84
C GLY A 1002 56.42 -3.95 -27.87
N LEU A 1003 56.50 -5.09 -27.17
CA LEU A 1003 55.45 -6.14 -27.17
C LEU A 1003 54.24 -5.80 -26.28
N ARG A 1004 54.33 -4.77 -25.44
CA ARG A 1004 53.24 -4.32 -24.58
C ARG A 1004 52.82 -2.92 -25.02
N PRO A 1005 51.72 -2.77 -25.77
CA PRO A 1005 51.28 -1.44 -26.16
C PRO A 1005 50.84 -0.66 -24.92
N VAL A 1006 51.30 0.59 -24.82
CA VAL A 1006 50.86 1.53 -23.79
C VAL A 1006 50.29 2.77 -24.49
N SER A 1007 49.21 3.31 -23.94
CA SER A 1007 48.66 4.61 -24.32
C SER A 1007 48.65 5.52 -23.11
N ASP A 1008 49.11 6.76 -23.31
CA ASP A 1008 49.04 7.79 -22.30
C ASP A 1008 47.69 8.50 -22.46
N VAL A 1009 46.81 8.35 -21.49
CA VAL A 1009 45.45 8.89 -21.56
C VAL A 1009 45.18 9.80 -20.37
N ALA A 1010 44.35 10.82 -20.54
CA ALA A 1010 43.93 11.68 -19.43
C ALA A 1010 42.48 12.12 -19.65
N TRP A 1011 41.70 12.25 -18.58
CA TRP A 1011 40.46 13.04 -18.64
C TRP A 1011 40.80 14.53 -18.70
N GLN A 1012 39.81 15.34 -19.04
CA GLN A 1012 39.93 16.79 -18.92
C GLN A 1012 40.30 17.17 -17.47
N ASP A 1013 41.28 18.06 -17.30
CA ASP A 1013 41.76 18.55 -16.00
C ASP A 1013 42.20 17.45 -14.99
N SER A 1014 42.68 16.31 -15.51
CA SER A 1014 43.17 15.18 -14.73
C SER A 1014 44.67 14.89 -14.98
N THR A 1015 45.28 14.10 -14.11
CA THR A 1015 46.63 13.55 -14.32
C THR A 1015 46.65 12.48 -15.42
N THR A 1016 47.76 12.36 -16.13
CA THR A 1016 47.99 11.30 -17.14
C THR A 1016 47.98 9.90 -16.51
N MET A 1017 47.30 8.98 -17.18
CA MET A 1017 47.21 7.56 -16.89
C MET A 1017 47.96 6.76 -17.96
N HIS A 1018 48.80 5.82 -17.53
CA HIS A 1018 49.51 4.91 -18.43
C HIS A 1018 48.76 3.60 -18.53
N ILE A 1019 48.10 3.38 -19.67
CA ILE A 1019 47.17 2.26 -19.84
C ILE A 1019 47.73 1.25 -20.82
N SER A 1020 47.90 0.02 -20.34
CA SER A 1020 48.42 -1.09 -21.12
C SER A 1020 47.30 -1.81 -21.87
N GLY A 1021 47.55 -2.19 -23.12
CA GLY A 1021 46.67 -3.03 -23.93
C GLY A 1021 47.05 -4.52 -23.86
N ALA A 1022 46.29 -5.34 -24.56
CA ALA A 1022 46.59 -6.76 -24.74
C ALA A 1022 47.98 -6.92 -25.39
N PRO A 1023 48.92 -7.70 -24.81
CA PRO A 1023 50.28 -7.79 -25.32
C PRO A 1023 50.36 -8.54 -26.66
N VAL A 1024 51.27 -8.11 -27.53
CA VAL A 1024 51.64 -8.84 -28.75
C VAL A 1024 52.32 -10.16 -28.38
N ASN A 1025 52.11 -11.21 -29.17
CA ASN A 1025 52.74 -12.51 -28.95
C ASN A 1025 54.28 -12.39 -29.02
N GLN A 1026 54.96 -12.94 -28.02
CA GLN A 1026 56.42 -13.03 -28.03
C GLN A 1026 56.91 -14.17 -28.93
N ALA A 1027 56.14 -15.24 -29.03
CA ALA A 1027 56.40 -16.38 -29.89
C ALA A 1027 55.09 -16.90 -30.50
N SER A 1028 55.13 -17.33 -31.75
CA SER A 1028 53.99 -17.96 -32.42
C SER A 1028 54.42 -18.96 -33.47
N THR A 1029 53.69 -20.06 -33.55
CA THR A 1029 53.77 -21.06 -34.62
C THR A 1029 52.66 -20.80 -35.63
N GLN A 1030 53.00 -20.82 -36.92
CA GLN A 1030 52.08 -20.69 -38.03
C GLN A 1030 52.10 -21.97 -38.87
N LEU A 1031 50.92 -22.39 -39.30
CA LEU A 1031 50.70 -23.46 -40.26
C LEU A 1031 49.90 -22.90 -41.42
N ASP A 1032 50.35 -23.20 -42.64
CA ASP A 1032 49.73 -22.76 -43.88
C ASP A 1032 49.47 -23.98 -44.76
N ILE A 1033 48.27 -24.07 -45.33
CA ILE A 1033 47.93 -25.08 -46.32
C ILE A 1033 47.22 -24.39 -47.46
N GLY A 1034 47.57 -24.70 -48.70
CA GLY A 1034 46.90 -24.13 -49.87
C GLY A 1034 47.00 -24.99 -51.10
N ALA A 1035 46.16 -24.71 -52.07
CA ALA A 1035 46.17 -25.34 -53.38
C ALA A 1035 46.31 -24.27 -54.46
N VAL A 1036 47.17 -24.52 -55.43
CA VAL A 1036 47.42 -23.67 -56.59
C VAL A 1036 46.94 -24.42 -57.82
N ALA A 1037 45.91 -23.91 -58.49
CA ALA A 1037 45.43 -24.41 -59.76
C ALA A 1037 45.94 -23.52 -60.89
N ARG A 1038 46.60 -24.13 -61.88
CA ARG A 1038 47.01 -23.43 -63.09
C ARG A 1038 45.83 -23.44 -64.07
N LEU A 1039 45.29 -22.26 -64.37
CA LEU A 1039 44.09 -22.13 -65.20
C LEU A 1039 44.42 -22.04 -66.69
N THR A 1040 45.56 -21.44 -67.03
CA THR A 1040 46.12 -21.35 -68.39
C THR A 1040 47.65 -21.41 -68.32
N ARG A 1041 48.35 -21.24 -69.45
CA ARG A 1041 49.83 -21.11 -69.43
C ARG A 1041 50.28 -19.91 -68.58
N ASP A 1042 49.47 -18.87 -68.58
CA ASP A 1042 49.82 -17.54 -68.09
C ASP A 1042 48.97 -17.10 -66.88
N SER A 1043 48.11 -17.96 -66.34
CA SER A 1043 47.26 -17.61 -65.19
C SER A 1043 47.16 -18.71 -64.15
N ALA A 1044 47.20 -18.33 -62.86
CA ALA A 1044 47.07 -19.23 -61.72
C ALA A 1044 46.09 -18.69 -60.67
N PHE A 1045 45.39 -19.61 -60.01
CA PHE A 1045 44.51 -19.33 -58.89
C PHE A 1045 44.95 -20.12 -57.67
N LYS A 1046 45.11 -19.46 -56.53
CA LYS A 1046 45.49 -20.09 -55.26
C LYS A 1046 44.46 -19.79 -54.19
N VAL A 1047 44.12 -20.82 -53.41
CA VAL A 1047 43.40 -20.67 -52.14
C VAL A 1047 44.29 -21.22 -51.04
N SER A 1048 44.45 -20.46 -49.96
CA SER A 1048 45.15 -20.93 -48.77
C SER A 1048 44.38 -20.64 -47.49
N MET A 1049 44.57 -21.52 -46.52
CA MET A 1049 44.14 -21.37 -45.15
C MET A 1049 45.39 -21.27 -44.28
N ASN A 1050 45.42 -20.27 -43.40
CA ASN A 1050 46.49 -20.11 -42.43
C ASN A 1050 45.93 -20.20 -41.00
N HIS A 1051 46.64 -20.89 -40.14
CA HIS A 1051 46.39 -20.92 -38.71
C HIS A 1051 47.65 -20.49 -37.96
N GLN A 1052 47.53 -19.48 -37.12
CA GLN A 1052 48.61 -19.05 -36.24
C GLN A 1052 48.19 -19.24 -34.78
N ARG A 1053 49.10 -19.75 -33.97
CA ARG A 1053 48.94 -19.93 -32.54
C ARG A 1053 50.21 -19.51 -31.81
N GLY A 1054 50.08 -18.56 -30.90
CA GLY A 1054 51.07 -18.24 -29.88
C GLY A 1054 50.50 -18.44 -28.49
N ASP A 1055 51.28 -18.07 -27.47
CA ASP A 1055 50.89 -18.24 -26.07
C ASP A 1055 49.66 -17.40 -25.68
N ARG A 1056 49.39 -16.32 -26.41
CA ARG A 1056 48.31 -15.36 -26.12
C ARG A 1056 47.56 -14.89 -27.36
N ALA A 1057 47.77 -15.47 -28.52
CA ALA A 1057 46.93 -15.13 -29.66
C ALA A 1057 46.72 -16.33 -30.56
N ARG A 1058 45.53 -16.36 -31.16
CA ARG A 1058 45.14 -17.33 -32.17
C ARG A 1058 44.49 -16.62 -33.32
N GLU A 1059 44.80 -17.04 -34.53
CA GLU A 1059 44.22 -16.49 -35.73
C GLU A 1059 43.98 -17.58 -36.76
N HIS A 1060 42.91 -17.40 -37.52
CA HIS A 1060 42.57 -18.20 -38.67
C HIS A 1060 42.30 -17.25 -39.83
N GLY A 1061 42.93 -17.49 -40.97
CA GLY A 1061 42.75 -16.70 -42.17
C GLY A 1061 42.49 -17.58 -43.37
N ILE A 1062 41.78 -17.00 -44.34
CA ILE A 1062 41.59 -17.56 -45.66
C ILE A 1062 42.04 -16.50 -46.66
N THR A 1063 42.86 -16.90 -47.63
CA THR A 1063 43.23 -16.03 -48.74
C THR A 1063 42.90 -16.69 -50.08
N ALA A 1064 42.45 -15.87 -51.03
CA ALA A 1064 42.22 -16.28 -52.40
C ALA A 1064 42.96 -15.32 -53.33
N HIS A 1065 43.78 -15.88 -54.21
CA HIS A 1065 44.73 -15.17 -55.04
C HIS A 1065 44.48 -15.57 -56.50
N TYR A 1066 44.50 -14.58 -57.39
CA TYR A 1066 44.59 -14.78 -58.84
C TYR A 1066 45.76 -13.99 -59.41
N SER A 1067 46.56 -14.62 -60.26
CA SER A 1067 47.65 -13.97 -61.00
C SER A 1067 47.56 -14.25 -62.50
N PHE A 1068 47.98 -13.27 -63.29
CA PHE A 1068 48.04 -13.30 -64.75
C PHE A 1068 49.36 -12.68 -65.23
N ALA A 1069 50.12 -13.41 -66.03
CA ALA A 1069 51.39 -12.99 -66.61
C ALA A 1069 51.23 -12.71 -68.11
N PHE A 1070 52.00 -11.77 -68.67
CA PHE A 1070 51.94 -11.41 -70.09
C PHE A 1070 53.25 -10.82 -70.63
#